data_AF-A0A093PY48-F1
#
_entry.id   AF-A0A093PY48-F1
#
_cell.length_a   1.000
_cell.length_b   1.000
_cell.length_c   1.000
_cell.angle_alpha   90.00
_cell.angle_beta   90.00
_cell.angle_gamma   90.00
#
_symmetry.space_group_name_H-M   'P 1'
#
loop_
_entity.id
_entity.type
_entity.pdbx_description
1 polymer ?
#
loop_
_entity_poly.entity_id
_entity_poly.type
_entity_poly.pdbx_seq_one_letter_code
_entity_poly.pdbx_strand_id
1 'polypeptide(L)'
;SHDHVLLDIPVTREQMNHYRAAAEAAQSELAALSVKYDCAESELLELRSSIISKEASFQEVKAEAESYKENNARQKSRLLSLQTRIQEMEEELCVLATSKNQAELTAQVAYKENWELKEELHNQNTKLNKYWNNSEENMTQASKISRKYEELLTQLSGFLDTDIREKEKPEEHLMSKVSEICKENLTLKDQVAALQEAVNVHEMESKASRETIMRLVSEVTKEQKKVAGYYQDMEKLSKDLDSATIERQSLEMEIRNLQDKLTVNQKDLDTSKRELHSLKKSSAELDGSLKSSRAEARTAWSSLEAFKEQIATLLSSGSAIVEPSEKAILERIREINCKEESKQIMVSQLETQIAKLTEALENQTRLYHKALERSRKAEKCSESFQDQLKHLEEELLTIDLMQDGLKLEKQKYLKFLEQLNEKMKLDSLAAEFGFEMNMDAILARVEQLVKLEGDAVVENKTVAHSLRRKLKTQKEKLESKELHVNLLRQKVTQLEEEKQIRTALAVERDEANLAVRNLHKMIERLQKQLDVARETNTDLKAKLSETNELKVKKKNKHFPSCILNLGCILIQIKVRPRNVPNFHLSSNFFLSAVVSTRKCRMERSSGKQWSRTRILAYFREVVSRMLGLNIASLALPDYEIITCLDELIHSYQHHCFPCVCLKDVARAPEEQQRNVQLLH
;
A
#
# COMPACT_ATOMS: atom_id res chain seq x y z
N SER A 1 24.18 3.87 80.84
CA SER A 1 25.59 4.27 81.02
C SER A 1 26.47 3.04 81.17
N HIS A 2 26.92 2.50 80.04
CA HIS A 2 28.30 2.13 79.78
C HIS A 2 28.43 1.99 78.26
N ASP A 3 29.55 2.45 77.71
CA ASP A 3 29.73 2.59 76.27
C ASP A 3 30.13 1.27 75.61
N HIS A 4 29.94 1.18 74.29
CA HIS A 4 31.08 0.87 73.44
C HIS A 4 30.93 1.52 72.06
N VAL A 5 31.90 2.39 71.73
CA VAL A 5 32.08 3.00 70.41
C VAL A 5 32.58 1.93 69.43
N LEU A 6 31.99 1.85 68.24
CA LEU A 6 32.56 1.09 67.11
C LEU A 6 32.18 1.72 65.76
N LEU A 7 33.08 1.54 64.80
CA LEU A 7 33.30 2.39 63.62
C LEU A 7 32.13 2.42 62.61
N ASP A 8 31.95 3.59 61.99
CA ASP A 8 31.09 3.78 60.81
C ASP A 8 31.74 3.08 59.59
N ILE A 9 31.08 2.06 59.04
CA ILE A 9 31.51 1.32 57.84
C ILE A 9 30.34 1.30 56.86
N PRO A 10 30.51 1.73 55.59
CA PRO A 10 29.36 1.94 54.69
C PRO A 10 28.61 0.65 54.33
N VAL A 11 29.32 -0.47 54.17
CA VAL A 11 28.73 -1.76 53.72
C VAL A 11 27.77 -2.34 54.77
N THR A 12 28.08 -2.25 56.06
CA THR A 12 27.18 -2.69 57.14
C THR A 12 26.00 -1.75 57.31
N ARG A 13 26.15 -0.47 56.97
CA ARG A 13 25.07 0.52 57.01
C ARG A 13 23.99 0.23 55.96
N GLU A 14 24.36 -0.19 54.75
CA GLU A 14 23.41 -0.61 53.72
C GLU A 14 22.67 -1.89 54.11
N GLN A 15 23.37 -2.91 54.63
CA GLN A 15 22.72 -4.13 55.13
C GLN A 15 21.79 -3.83 56.32
N MET A 16 22.21 -3.01 57.29
CA MET A 16 21.33 -2.57 58.39
C MET A 16 20.12 -1.79 57.89
N ASN A 17 20.27 -0.93 56.87
CA ASN A 17 19.14 -0.22 56.27
C ASN A 17 18.20 -1.18 55.54
N HIS A 18 18.71 -2.22 54.88
CA HIS A 18 17.89 -3.21 54.18
C HIS A 18 17.10 -4.10 55.15
N TYR A 19 17.73 -4.56 56.24
CA TYR A 19 17.04 -5.26 57.32
C TYR A 19 16.09 -4.35 58.10
N ARG A 20 16.42 -3.07 58.29
CA ARG A 20 15.49 -2.09 58.89
C ARG A 20 14.27 -1.90 57.99
N ALA A 21 14.44 -1.64 56.70
CA ALA A 21 13.34 -1.47 55.76
C ALA A 21 12.47 -2.75 55.64
N ALA A 22 13.08 -3.94 55.71
CA ALA A 22 12.34 -5.20 55.76
C ALA A 22 11.56 -5.38 57.08
N ALA A 23 12.13 -4.96 58.21
CA ALA A 23 11.44 -4.97 59.51
C ALA A 23 10.34 -3.90 59.61
N GLU A 24 10.55 -2.71 59.05
CA GLU A 24 9.56 -1.63 58.95
C GLU A 24 8.41 -2.02 58.00
N ALA A 25 8.72 -2.68 56.87
CA ALA A 25 7.71 -3.28 56.00
C ALA A 25 6.91 -4.38 56.72
N ALA A 26 7.58 -5.31 57.39
CA ALA A 26 6.93 -6.36 58.17
C ALA A 26 6.10 -5.81 59.34
N GLN A 27 6.54 -4.71 59.99
CA GLN A 27 5.76 -4.00 61.01
C GLN A 27 4.56 -3.26 60.42
N SER A 28 4.70 -2.69 59.22
CA SER A 28 3.60 -2.04 58.50
C SER A 28 2.56 -3.06 58.02
N GLU A 29 2.98 -4.21 57.50
CA GLU A 29 2.14 -5.33 57.15
C GLU A 29 1.46 -5.93 58.39
N LEU A 30 2.19 -6.11 59.50
CA LEU A 30 1.64 -6.55 60.78
C LEU A 30 0.58 -5.57 61.29
N ALA A 31 0.85 -4.26 61.28
CA ALA A 31 -0.12 -3.24 61.69
C ALA A 31 -1.35 -3.21 60.76
N ALA A 32 -1.16 -3.37 59.45
CA ALA A 32 -2.27 -3.46 58.49
C ALA A 32 -3.08 -4.76 58.65
N LEU A 33 -2.47 -5.86 59.12
CA LEU A 33 -3.14 -7.09 59.49
C LEU A 33 -3.87 -6.97 60.84
N SER A 34 -3.28 -6.30 61.84
CA SER A 34 -3.95 -5.96 63.10
C SER A 34 -5.19 -5.11 62.86
N VAL A 35 -5.09 -4.00 62.11
CA VAL A 35 -6.27 -3.18 61.78
C VAL A 35 -7.35 -3.98 61.04
N LYS A 36 -6.98 -4.91 60.15
CA LYS A 36 -7.95 -5.81 59.50
C LYS A 36 -8.57 -6.82 60.48
N TYR A 37 -7.80 -7.33 61.44
CA TYR A 37 -8.30 -8.18 62.51
C TYR A 37 -9.27 -7.40 63.41
N ASP A 38 -8.90 -6.19 63.84
CA ASP A 38 -9.71 -5.32 64.69
C ASP A 38 -11.03 -4.91 64.00
N CYS A 39 -10.99 -4.64 62.69
CA CYS A 39 -12.19 -4.43 61.87
C CYS A 39 -13.06 -5.70 61.81
N ALA A 40 -12.48 -6.87 61.54
CA ALA A 40 -13.22 -8.13 61.47
C ALA A 40 -13.80 -8.55 62.83
N GLU A 41 -13.11 -8.28 63.94
CA GLU A 41 -13.60 -8.49 65.29
C GLU A 41 -14.74 -7.52 65.64
N SER A 42 -14.64 -6.26 65.18
CA SER A 42 -15.72 -5.27 65.29
C SER A 42 -16.96 -5.69 64.50
N GLU A 43 -16.80 -6.13 63.24
CA GLU A 43 -17.89 -6.67 62.41
C GLU A 43 -18.51 -7.93 63.06
N LEU A 44 -17.71 -8.81 63.65
CA LEU A 44 -18.22 -9.98 64.40
C LEU A 44 -18.97 -9.58 65.68
N LEU A 45 -18.59 -8.48 66.36
CA LEU A 45 -19.32 -7.94 67.50
C LEU A 45 -20.63 -7.26 67.09
N GLU A 46 -20.66 -6.53 65.98
CA GLU A 46 -21.89 -5.97 65.40
C GLU A 46 -22.84 -7.06 64.90
N LEU A 47 -22.33 -8.10 64.24
CA LEU A 47 -23.15 -9.25 63.84
C LEU A 47 -23.70 -10.01 65.05
N ARG A 48 -22.92 -10.16 66.13
CA ARG A 48 -23.40 -10.75 67.40
C ARG A 48 -24.47 -9.89 68.07
N SER A 49 -24.29 -8.57 68.17
CA SER A 49 -25.31 -7.69 68.77
C SER A 49 -26.57 -7.61 67.91
N SER A 50 -26.43 -7.62 66.59
CA SER A 50 -27.53 -7.74 65.63
C SER A 50 -28.31 -9.04 65.83
N ILE A 51 -27.64 -10.20 65.91
CA ILE A 51 -28.26 -11.50 66.19
C ILE A 51 -28.99 -11.48 67.54
N ILE A 52 -28.40 -10.93 68.60
CA ILE A 52 -29.04 -10.81 69.92
C ILE A 52 -30.29 -9.92 69.84
N SER A 53 -30.26 -8.81 69.09
CA SER A 53 -31.43 -7.95 68.89
C SER A 53 -32.55 -8.63 68.11
N LYS A 54 -32.19 -9.47 67.11
CA LYS A 54 -33.14 -10.26 66.33
C LYS A 54 -33.77 -11.37 67.16
N GLU A 55 -32.99 -12.08 67.95
CA GLU A 55 -33.48 -13.09 68.90
C GLU A 55 -34.43 -12.46 69.93
N ALA A 56 -34.10 -11.29 70.48
CA ALA A 56 -35.00 -10.55 71.38
C ALA A 56 -36.34 -10.22 70.70
N SER A 57 -36.32 -9.67 69.48
CA SER A 57 -37.55 -9.39 68.71
C SER A 57 -38.35 -10.66 68.34
N PHE A 58 -37.66 -11.80 68.16
CA PHE A 58 -38.31 -13.08 67.90
C PHE A 58 -39.01 -13.63 69.15
N GLN A 59 -38.38 -13.53 70.33
CA GLN A 59 -39.03 -13.91 71.59
C GLN A 59 -40.20 -12.99 71.94
N GLU A 60 -40.13 -11.69 71.60
CA GLU A 60 -41.24 -10.74 71.74
C GLU A 60 -42.44 -11.13 70.85
N VAL A 61 -42.24 -11.32 69.54
CA VAL A 61 -43.29 -11.78 68.61
C VAL A 61 -43.84 -13.16 68.99
N LYS A 62 -43.02 -14.04 69.56
CA LYS A 62 -43.46 -15.32 70.10
C LYS A 62 -44.35 -15.14 71.34
N ALA A 63 -43.99 -14.26 72.26
CA ALA A 63 -44.80 -13.94 73.44
C ALA A 63 -46.15 -13.29 73.04
N GLU A 64 -46.17 -12.43 72.01
CA GLU A 64 -47.42 -11.93 71.41
C GLU A 64 -48.25 -13.08 70.83
N ALA A 65 -47.64 -13.99 70.05
CA ALA A 65 -48.34 -15.14 69.47
C ALA A 65 -48.88 -16.12 70.54
N GLU A 66 -48.24 -16.24 71.69
CA GLU A 66 -48.72 -16.99 72.85
C GLU A 66 -49.87 -16.25 73.56
N SER A 67 -49.77 -14.93 73.73
CA SER A 67 -50.85 -14.07 74.24
C SER A 67 -52.11 -14.11 73.35
N TYR A 68 -51.96 -14.07 72.03
CA TYR A 68 -53.08 -14.23 71.09
C TYR A 68 -53.74 -15.60 71.18
N LYS A 69 -52.97 -16.69 71.37
CA LYS A 69 -53.52 -18.03 71.60
C LYS A 69 -54.30 -18.09 72.92
N GLU A 70 -53.76 -17.51 73.99
CA GLU A 70 -54.43 -17.49 75.29
C GLU A 70 -55.73 -16.66 75.24
N ASN A 71 -55.70 -15.48 74.61
CA ASN A 71 -56.88 -14.63 74.45
C ASN A 71 -57.96 -15.31 73.61
N ASN A 72 -57.59 -16.02 72.54
CA ASN A 72 -58.50 -16.86 71.74
C ASN A 72 -59.11 -18.01 72.59
N ALA A 73 -58.32 -18.67 73.45
CA ALA A 73 -58.81 -19.68 74.37
C ALA A 73 -59.78 -19.11 75.42
N ARG A 74 -59.46 -17.93 76.01
CA ARG A 74 -60.34 -17.19 76.93
C ARG A 74 -61.66 -16.81 76.24
N GLN A 75 -61.62 -16.34 74.99
CA GLN A 75 -62.82 -16.01 74.21
C GLN A 75 -63.68 -17.25 73.91
N LYS A 76 -63.07 -18.38 73.52
CA LYS A 76 -63.77 -19.65 73.33
C LYS A 76 -64.42 -20.16 74.63
N SER A 77 -63.71 -20.10 75.75
CA SER A 77 -64.27 -20.44 77.07
C SER A 77 -65.46 -19.56 77.44
N ARG A 78 -65.40 -18.25 77.11
CA ARG A 78 -66.51 -17.32 77.35
C ARG A 78 -67.71 -17.59 76.44
N LEU A 79 -67.48 -17.95 75.17
CA LEU A 79 -68.55 -18.37 74.25
C LEU A 79 -69.24 -19.65 74.73
N LEU A 80 -68.47 -20.67 75.12
CA LEU A 80 -69.02 -21.90 75.72
C LEU A 80 -69.88 -21.61 76.96
N SER A 81 -69.37 -20.80 77.89
CA SER A 81 -70.13 -20.38 79.09
C SER A 81 -71.43 -19.64 78.76
N LEU A 82 -71.43 -18.79 77.73
CA LEU A 82 -72.65 -18.10 77.27
C LEU A 82 -73.62 -19.06 76.59
N GLN A 83 -73.13 -20.03 75.80
CA GLN A 83 -73.96 -21.07 75.19
C GLN A 83 -74.62 -21.96 76.25
N THR A 84 -73.88 -22.40 77.27
CA THR A 84 -74.44 -23.15 78.40
C THR A 84 -75.51 -22.34 79.12
N ARG A 85 -75.29 -21.05 79.41
CA ARG A 85 -76.30 -20.24 80.11
C ARG A 85 -77.54 -19.94 79.25
N ILE A 86 -77.42 -19.92 77.92
CA ILE A 86 -78.59 -19.84 77.02
C ILE A 86 -79.40 -21.14 77.13
N GLN A 87 -78.75 -22.30 77.05
CA GLN A 87 -79.43 -23.59 77.19
C GLN A 87 -80.13 -23.75 78.56
N GLU A 88 -79.47 -23.37 79.65
CA GLU A 88 -80.09 -23.33 81.00
C GLU A 88 -81.37 -22.47 81.01
N MET A 89 -81.35 -21.29 80.37
CA MET A 89 -82.51 -20.41 80.28
C MET A 89 -83.64 -20.98 79.40
N GLU A 90 -83.30 -21.71 78.34
CA GLU A 90 -84.28 -22.40 77.47
C GLU A 90 -84.95 -23.57 78.22
N GLU A 91 -84.20 -24.32 79.02
CA GLU A 91 -84.72 -25.36 79.91
C GLU A 91 -85.59 -24.77 81.04
N GLU A 92 -85.16 -23.67 81.70
CA GLU A 92 -85.95 -22.91 82.67
C GLU A 92 -87.30 -22.44 82.06
N LEU A 93 -87.28 -21.90 80.84
CA LEU A 93 -88.50 -21.46 80.13
C LEU A 93 -89.43 -22.61 79.74
N CYS A 94 -88.88 -23.77 79.35
CA CYS A 94 -89.68 -24.97 79.06
C CYS A 94 -90.45 -25.44 80.30
N VAL A 95 -89.78 -25.51 81.45
CA VAL A 95 -90.42 -25.83 82.75
C VAL A 95 -91.49 -24.80 83.10
N LEU A 96 -91.21 -23.50 82.94
CA LEU A 96 -92.19 -22.44 83.22
C LEU A 96 -93.45 -22.55 82.34
N ALA A 97 -93.31 -22.90 81.06
CA ALA A 97 -94.41 -23.09 80.14
C ALA A 97 -95.31 -24.28 80.53
N THR A 98 -94.72 -25.41 80.95
CA THR A 98 -95.51 -26.57 81.43
C THR A 98 -96.30 -26.23 82.70
N SER A 99 -95.68 -25.52 83.65
CA SER A 99 -96.31 -25.03 84.88
C SER A 99 -97.49 -24.08 84.59
N LYS A 100 -97.32 -23.12 83.66
CA LYS A 100 -98.41 -22.24 83.21
C LYS A 100 -99.60 -23.04 82.68
N ASN A 101 -99.37 -23.98 81.77
CA ASN A 101 -100.42 -24.77 81.14
C ASN A 101 -101.20 -25.61 82.16
N GLN A 102 -100.52 -26.14 83.19
CA GLN A 102 -101.14 -26.92 84.27
C GLN A 102 -102.01 -26.04 85.20
N ALA A 103 -101.56 -24.84 85.52
CA ALA A 103 -102.35 -23.87 86.29
C ALA A 103 -103.60 -23.40 85.51
N GLU A 104 -103.46 -23.18 84.21
CA GLU A 104 -104.53 -22.74 83.31
C GLU A 104 -105.62 -23.82 83.13
N LEU A 105 -105.22 -25.09 83.02
CA LEU A 105 -106.17 -26.23 83.08
C LEU A 105 -106.93 -26.27 84.40
N THR A 106 -106.23 -26.06 85.53
CA THR A 106 -106.81 -26.12 86.89
C THR A 106 -107.87 -25.03 87.08
N ALA A 107 -107.63 -23.82 86.58
CA ALA A 107 -108.61 -22.74 86.58
C ALA A 107 -109.84 -23.08 85.72
N GLN A 108 -109.65 -23.70 84.54
CA GLN A 108 -110.74 -24.04 83.62
C GLN A 108 -111.73 -25.06 84.23
N VAL A 109 -111.26 -26.01 85.05
CA VAL A 109 -112.13 -26.94 85.79
C VAL A 109 -113.00 -26.20 86.80
N ALA A 110 -112.40 -25.35 87.64
CA ALA A 110 -113.12 -24.60 88.67
C ALA A 110 -114.19 -23.64 88.11
N TYR A 111 -113.99 -23.10 86.90
CA TYR A 111 -115.02 -22.32 86.19
C TYR A 111 -116.23 -23.16 85.77
N LYS A 112 -116.02 -24.42 85.36
CA LYS A 112 -117.10 -25.32 84.91
C LYS A 112 -117.99 -25.74 86.08
N GLU A 113 -117.39 -26.12 87.21
CA GLU A 113 -118.10 -26.48 88.45
C GLU A 113 -118.96 -25.32 88.97
N ASN A 114 -118.45 -24.08 88.90
CA ASN A 114 -119.20 -22.86 89.26
C ASN A 114 -120.41 -22.56 88.35
N TRP A 115 -120.41 -23.08 87.11
CA TRP A 115 -121.52 -22.91 86.18
C TRP A 115 -122.63 -23.92 86.45
N GLU A 116 -122.26 -25.19 86.63
CA GLU A 116 -123.21 -26.29 86.91
C GLU A 116 -124.00 -26.05 88.21
N LEU A 117 -123.34 -25.53 89.26
CA LEU A 117 -124.00 -25.16 90.52
C LEU A 117 -125.05 -24.03 90.39
N LYS A 118 -124.96 -23.17 89.37
CA LYS A 118 -125.96 -22.09 89.15
C LYS A 118 -127.21 -22.61 88.46
N GLU A 119 -127.09 -23.58 87.56
CA GLU A 119 -128.21 -24.09 86.77
C GLU A 119 -129.19 -24.91 87.63
N GLU A 120 -128.68 -25.77 88.53
CA GLU A 120 -129.52 -26.55 89.43
C GLU A 120 -130.29 -25.67 90.45
N LEU A 121 -129.66 -24.60 90.94
CA LEU A 121 -130.29 -23.60 91.82
C LEU A 121 -131.50 -22.94 91.13
N HIS A 122 -131.37 -22.60 89.85
CA HIS A 122 -132.47 -22.07 89.05
C HIS A 122 -133.60 -23.09 88.86
N ASN A 123 -133.25 -24.34 88.54
CA ASN A 123 -134.20 -25.42 88.26
C ASN A 123 -135.15 -25.70 89.45
N GLN A 124 -134.61 -25.78 90.68
CA GLN A 124 -135.41 -26.06 91.88
C GLN A 124 -136.45 -24.96 92.17
N ASN A 125 -136.10 -23.69 91.94
CA ASN A 125 -137.02 -22.56 92.13
C ASN A 125 -138.28 -22.65 91.24
N THR A 126 -138.17 -23.23 90.04
CA THR A 126 -139.31 -23.39 89.13
C THR A 126 -140.33 -24.46 89.56
N LYS A 127 -139.89 -25.45 90.36
CA LYS A 127 -140.74 -26.56 90.82
C LYS A 127 -141.66 -26.11 91.95
N LEU A 128 -141.15 -25.30 92.88
CA LEU A 128 -141.88 -24.80 94.05
C LEU A 128 -143.17 -24.06 93.65
N ASN A 129 -143.09 -23.19 92.65
CA ASN A 129 -144.23 -22.40 92.16
C ASN A 129 -145.38 -23.22 91.56
N LYS A 130 -145.15 -24.48 91.15
CA LYS A 130 -146.20 -25.30 90.51
C LYS A 130 -147.11 -26.02 91.51
N TYR A 131 -146.60 -26.35 92.69
CA TYR A 131 -147.38 -27.08 93.69
C TYR A 131 -148.44 -26.23 94.39
N TRP A 132 -148.21 -24.91 94.48
CA TRP A 132 -149.12 -23.98 95.17
C TRP A 132 -150.52 -23.93 94.52
N ASN A 133 -150.58 -23.70 93.20
CA ASN A 133 -151.83 -23.39 92.50
C ASN A 133 -152.82 -24.57 92.42
N ASN A 134 -152.35 -25.82 92.52
CA ASN A 134 -153.19 -27.01 92.29
C ASN A 134 -154.02 -27.44 93.53
N SER A 135 -153.80 -26.82 94.69
CA SER A 135 -154.44 -27.21 95.95
C SER A 135 -155.77 -26.49 96.23
N GLU A 136 -156.10 -25.43 95.49
CA GLU A 136 -157.18 -24.50 95.86
C GLU A 136 -158.56 -24.90 95.29
N GLU A 137 -158.62 -25.43 94.06
CA GLU A 137 -159.88 -25.72 93.37
C GLU A 137 -160.66 -26.92 93.95
N ASN A 138 -159.93 -27.96 94.38
CA ASN A 138 -160.48 -29.28 94.70
C ASN A 138 -161.41 -29.34 95.93
N MET A 139 -161.36 -28.36 96.83
CA MET A 139 -162.17 -28.36 98.07
C MET A 139 -163.65 -28.04 97.86
N THR A 140 -164.06 -27.57 96.66
CA THR A 140 -165.35 -26.90 96.47
C THR A 140 -166.52 -27.80 96.03
N GLN A 141 -166.26 -29.03 95.56
CA GLN A 141 -167.31 -29.87 94.94
C GLN A 141 -167.95 -30.93 95.87
N ALA A 142 -167.22 -31.47 96.84
CA ALA A 142 -167.60 -32.70 97.55
C ALA A 142 -168.89 -32.61 98.39
N SER A 143 -169.29 -31.42 98.83
CA SER A 143 -170.39 -31.21 99.78
C SER A 143 -171.81 -31.33 99.19
N LYS A 144 -171.96 -31.45 97.86
CA LYS A 144 -173.28 -31.38 97.19
C LYS A 144 -173.99 -32.73 97.01
N ILE A 145 -173.29 -33.86 97.10
CA ILE A 145 -173.75 -35.13 96.51
C ILE A 145 -174.66 -35.95 97.45
N SER A 146 -174.42 -35.95 98.77
CA SER A 146 -175.13 -36.87 99.70
C SER A 146 -176.63 -36.62 99.85
N ARG A 147 -177.11 -35.40 99.57
CA ARG A 147 -178.51 -34.99 99.84
C ARG A 147 -179.53 -35.44 98.79
N LYS A 148 -179.11 -35.93 97.62
CA LYS A 148 -180.01 -36.25 96.50
C LYS A 148 -180.20 -37.74 96.21
N TYR A 149 -179.72 -38.65 97.08
CA TYR A 149 -179.89 -40.09 96.86
C TYR A 149 -181.34 -40.58 96.99
N GLU A 150 -182.21 -39.81 97.66
CA GLU A 150 -183.66 -40.05 97.69
C GLU A 150 -184.40 -39.39 96.50
N GLU A 151 -183.85 -38.32 95.91
CA GLU A 151 -184.30 -37.86 94.60
C GLU A 151 -183.94 -38.87 93.50
N LEU A 152 -182.82 -39.59 93.64
CA LEU A 152 -182.28 -40.50 92.62
C LEU A 152 -183.23 -41.63 92.21
N LEU A 153 -184.05 -42.19 93.11
CA LEU A 153 -185.06 -43.19 92.70
C LEU A 153 -186.15 -42.57 91.81
N THR A 154 -186.51 -41.30 92.06
CA THR A 154 -187.45 -40.56 91.20
C THR A 154 -186.76 -40.17 89.88
N GLN A 155 -185.50 -39.76 89.95
CA GLN A 155 -184.73 -39.28 88.79
C GLN A 155 -184.19 -40.40 87.89
N LEU A 156 -183.98 -41.63 88.37
CA LEU A 156 -183.56 -42.75 87.50
C LEU A 156 -184.58 -43.03 86.39
N SER A 157 -185.87 -42.77 86.64
CA SER A 157 -186.92 -42.84 85.61
C SER A 157 -186.67 -41.87 84.44
N GLY A 158 -186.25 -40.65 84.75
CA GLY A 158 -185.95 -39.60 83.76
C GLY A 158 -184.53 -39.66 83.19
N PHE A 159 -183.54 -40.12 83.95
CA PHE A 159 -182.16 -40.26 83.47
C PHE A 159 -181.95 -41.44 82.52
N LEU A 160 -182.82 -42.45 82.57
CA LEU A 160 -182.89 -43.52 81.56
C LEU A 160 -183.97 -43.24 80.49
N ASP A 161 -184.57 -42.05 80.53
CA ASP A 161 -185.62 -41.51 79.63
C ASP A 161 -186.75 -42.52 79.31
N THR A 162 -187.20 -43.22 80.35
CA THR A 162 -188.21 -44.29 80.24
C THR A 162 -189.23 -44.16 81.36
N ASP A 163 -190.44 -43.69 81.02
CA ASP A 163 -191.52 -43.57 82.00
C ASP A 163 -191.94 -44.96 82.52
N ILE A 164 -191.92 -45.08 83.84
CA ILE A 164 -192.20 -46.31 84.58
C ILE A 164 -193.50 -46.23 85.39
N ARG A 165 -194.29 -45.14 85.29
CA ARG A 165 -195.57 -44.99 86.00
C ARG A 165 -196.68 -45.93 85.51
N GLU A 166 -196.62 -46.35 84.25
CA GLU A 166 -197.59 -47.28 83.63
C GLU A 166 -196.97 -48.66 83.35
N LYS A 167 -195.77 -48.94 83.89
CA LYS A 167 -195.07 -50.22 83.73
C LYS A 167 -195.26 -51.05 85.00
N GLU A 168 -195.95 -52.18 84.89
CA GLU A 168 -195.95 -53.16 85.99
C GLU A 168 -194.51 -53.61 86.26
N LYS A 169 -194.07 -53.50 87.52
CA LYS A 169 -192.69 -53.69 88.02
C LYS A 169 -191.65 -52.77 87.37
N PRO A 170 -191.48 -51.53 87.87
CA PRO A 170 -190.49 -50.58 87.34
C PRO A 170 -189.04 -51.09 87.45
N GLU A 171 -188.72 -51.82 88.53
CA GLU A 171 -187.39 -52.34 88.84
C GLU A 171 -186.85 -53.30 87.77
N GLU A 172 -187.68 -54.21 87.25
CA GLU A 172 -187.27 -55.21 86.26
C GLU A 172 -186.95 -54.56 84.89
N HIS A 173 -187.66 -53.47 84.54
CA HIS A 173 -187.41 -52.75 83.28
C HIS A 173 -186.15 -51.86 83.37
N LEU A 174 -185.96 -51.18 84.51
CA LEU A 174 -184.71 -50.47 84.84
C LEU A 174 -183.50 -51.43 84.80
N MET A 175 -183.62 -52.61 85.43
CA MET A 175 -182.59 -53.67 85.42
C MET A 175 -182.20 -54.10 84.01
N SER A 176 -183.16 -54.21 83.08
CA SER A 176 -182.85 -54.52 81.68
C SER A 176 -181.97 -53.45 81.03
N LYS A 177 -182.29 -52.16 81.22
CA LYS A 177 -181.50 -51.04 80.65
C LYS A 177 -180.13 -50.91 81.32
N VAL A 178 -180.06 -51.12 82.64
CA VAL A 178 -178.79 -51.25 83.37
C VAL A 178 -177.94 -52.40 82.81
N SER A 179 -178.55 -53.53 82.39
CA SER A 179 -177.80 -54.65 81.80
C SER A 179 -177.16 -54.33 80.44
N GLU A 180 -177.74 -53.41 79.65
CA GLU A 180 -177.12 -52.91 78.42
C GLU A 180 -175.93 -52.01 78.77
N ILE A 181 -176.13 -51.05 79.67
CA ILE A 181 -175.08 -50.14 80.15
C ILE A 181 -173.93 -50.93 80.78
N CYS A 182 -174.19 -52.03 81.50
CA CYS A 182 -173.14 -52.91 82.04
C CYS A 182 -172.32 -53.62 80.95
N LYS A 183 -172.93 -53.99 79.81
CA LYS A 183 -172.19 -54.56 78.66
C LYS A 183 -171.34 -53.49 77.98
N GLU A 184 -171.89 -52.30 77.77
CA GLU A 184 -171.15 -51.14 77.25
C GLU A 184 -169.96 -50.81 78.16
N ASN A 185 -170.16 -50.77 79.48
CA ASN A 185 -169.12 -50.52 80.47
C ASN A 185 -168.03 -51.62 80.48
N LEU A 186 -168.39 -52.89 80.24
CA LEU A 186 -167.40 -53.94 79.98
C LEU A 186 -166.57 -53.61 78.72
N THR A 187 -167.22 -53.32 77.59
CA THR A 187 -166.48 -53.02 76.34
C THR A 187 -165.62 -51.76 76.43
N LEU A 188 -166.05 -50.75 77.21
CA LEU A 188 -165.26 -49.55 77.50
C LEU A 188 -164.06 -49.89 78.42
N LYS A 189 -164.24 -50.78 79.39
CA LYS A 189 -163.14 -51.27 80.24
C LYS A 189 -162.11 -52.07 79.46
N ASP A 190 -162.56 -52.88 78.50
CA ASP A 190 -161.69 -53.63 77.58
C ASP A 190 -160.95 -52.67 76.63
N GLN A 191 -161.61 -51.62 76.13
CA GLN A 191 -160.97 -50.54 75.36
C GLN A 191 -159.94 -49.76 76.20
N VAL A 192 -160.24 -49.45 77.47
CA VAL A 192 -159.28 -48.79 78.38
C VAL A 192 -158.09 -49.70 78.68
N ALA A 193 -158.29 -51.02 78.82
CA ALA A 193 -157.19 -51.98 78.97
C ALA A 193 -156.31 -52.02 77.72
N ALA A 194 -156.90 -52.09 76.52
CA ALA A 194 -156.17 -52.07 75.26
C ALA A 194 -155.41 -50.74 75.03
N LEU A 195 -156.01 -49.61 75.42
CA LEU A 195 -155.33 -48.29 75.37
C LEU A 195 -154.18 -48.21 76.38
N GLN A 196 -154.35 -48.75 77.59
CA GLN A 196 -153.26 -48.81 78.58
C GLN A 196 -152.11 -49.70 78.12
N GLU A 197 -152.41 -50.83 77.48
CA GLU A 197 -151.39 -51.70 76.87
C GLU A 197 -150.68 -50.99 75.71
N ALA A 198 -151.40 -50.32 74.81
CA ALA A 198 -150.82 -49.53 73.73
C ALA A 198 -149.93 -48.37 74.24
N VAL A 199 -150.33 -47.68 75.32
CA VAL A 199 -149.51 -46.65 75.99
C VAL A 199 -148.24 -47.27 76.60
N ASN A 200 -148.35 -48.43 77.25
CA ASN A 200 -147.20 -49.13 77.82
C ASN A 200 -146.21 -49.58 76.73
N VAL A 201 -146.72 -50.14 75.63
CA VAL A 201 -145.91 -50.52 74.45
C VAL A 201 -145.20 -49.29 73.89
N HIS A 202 -145.91 -48.20 73.63
CA HIS A 202 -145.32 -46.96 73.13
C HIS A 202 -144.30 -46.34 74.11
N GLU A 203 -144.49 -46.45 75.44
CA GLU A 203 -143.48 -46.01 76.41
C GLU A 203 -142.20 -46.86 76.36
N MET A 204 -142.34 -48.19 76.15
CA MET A 204 -141.21 -49.11 76.00
C MET A 204 -140.49 -48.91 74.65
N GLU A 205 -141.22 -48.71 73.56
CA GLU A 205 -140.67 -48.30 72.25
C GLU A 205 -139.96 -46.95 72.36
N SER A 206 -140.50 -46.00 73.11
CA SER A 206 -139.89 -44.69 73.38
C SER A 206 -138.60 -44.82 74.20
N LYS A 207 -138.53 -45.75 75.17
CA LYS A 207 -137.29 -46.09 75.91
C LYS A 207 -136.25 -46.71 74.97
N ALA A 208 -136.60 -47.75 74.23
CA ALA A 208 -135.71 -48.40 73.26
C ALA A 208 -135.22 -47.43 72.17
N SER A 209 -136.06 -46.49 71.74
CA SER A 209 -135.70 -45.43 70.80
C SER A 209 -134.69 -44.45 71.41
N ARG A 210 -134.90 -43.97 72.65
CA ARG A 210 -133.94 -43.12 73.37
C ARG A 210 -132.60 -43.81 73.59
N GLU A 211 -132.60 -45.09 73.98
CA GLU A 211 -131.37 -45.89 74.14
C GLU A 211 -130.63 -46.09 72.80
N THR A 212 -131.37 -46.30 71.72
CA THR A 212 -130.79 -46.40 70.36
C THR A 212 -130.20 -45.07 69.90
N ILE A 213 -130.87 -43.95 70.16
CA ILE A 213 -130.33 -42.61 69.91
C ILE A 213 -129.08 -42.36 70.77
N MET A 214 -129.07 -42.73 72.06
CA MET A 214 -127.89 -42.59 72.92
C MET A 214 -126.70 -43.46 72.44
N ARG A 215 -126.95 -44.68 71.94
CA ARG A 215 -125.90 -45.50 71.32
C ARG A 215 -125.37 -44.85 70.04
N LEU A 216 -126.25 -44.40 69.14
CA LEU A 216 -125.86 -43.69 67.91
C LEU A 216 -125.09 -42.40 68.19
N VAL A 217 -125.48 -41.60 69.19
CA VAL A 217 -124.72 -40.41 69.64
C VAL A 217 -123.36 -40.82 70.24
N SER A 218 -123.30 -41.93 70.98
CA SER A 218 -122.04 -42.49 71.51
C SER A 218 -121.13 -43.05 70.41
N GLU A 219 -121.68 -43.49 69.29
CA GLU A 219 -120.95 -43.96 68.11
C GLU A 219 -120.48 -42.78 67.26
N VAL A 220 -121.37 -41.82 66.95
CA VAL A 220 -121.04 -40.56 66.26
C VAL A 220 -119.94 -39.79 67.00
N THR A 221 -120.00 -39.68 68.34
CA THR A 221 -118.94 -39.01 69.11
C THR A 221 -117.63 -39.80 69.18
N LYS A 222 -117.65 -41.14 69.01
CA LYS A 222 -116.42 -41.94 68.82
C LYS A 222 -115.83 -41.75 67.42
N GLU A 223 -116.66 -41.79 66.38
CA GLU A 223 -116.20 -41.55 65.00
C GLU A 223 -115.72 -40.10 64.82
N GLN A 224 -116.39 -39.11 65.41
CA GLN A 224 -115.95 -37.72 65.36
C GLN A 224 -114.60 -37.50 66.09
N LYS A 225 -114.33 -38.25 67.17
CA LYS A 225 -113.00 -38.30 67.82
C LYS A 225 -111.95 -38.98 66.94
N LYS A 226 -112.28 -40.10 66.27
CA LYS A 226 -111.39 -40.74 65.30
C LYS A 226 -111.08 -39.82 64.11
N VAL A 227 -112.09 -39.15 63.56
CA VAL A 227 -111.93 -38.17 62.47
C VAL A 227 -111.07 -36.99 62.89
N ALA A 228 -111.24 -36.46 64.11
CA ALA A 228 -110.33 -35.45 64.66
C ALA A 228 -108.88 -35.97 64.79
N GLY A 229 -108.69 -37.22 65.20
CA GLY A 229 -107.39 -37.89 65.19
C GLY A 229 -106.81 -38.00 63.78
N TYR A 230 -107.57 -38.49 62.81
CA TYR A 230 -107.14 -38.58 61.40
C TYR A 230 -106.79 -37.21 60.80
N TYR A 231 -107.46 -36.13 61.20
CA TYR A 231 -107.05 -34.77 60.79
C TYR A 231 -105.71 -34.36 61.42
N GLN A 232 -105.46 -34.68 62.69
CA GLN A 232 -104.18 -34.41 63.35
C GLN A 232 -103.03 -35.26 62.75
N ASP A 233 -103.29 -36.54 62.48
CA ASP A 233 -102.35 -37.42 61.79
C ASP A 233 -102.07 -36.94 60.36
N MET A 234 -103.09 -36.48 59.63
CA MET A 234 -102.93 -35.92 58.27
C MET A 234 -102.17 -34.58 58.29
N GLU A 235 -102.44 -33.69 59.25
CA GLU A 235 -101.69 -32.43 59.41
C GLU A 235 -100.22 -32.71 59.76
N LYS A 236 -99.96 -33.70 60.62
CA LYS A 236 -98.60 -34.15 60.94
C LYS A 236 -97.91 -34.74 59.70
N LEU A 237 -98.55 -35.66 58.99
CA LEU A 237 -98.02 -36.26 57.76
C LEU A 237 -97.76 -35.20 56.67
N SER A 238 -98.56 -34.12 56.61
CA SER A 238 -98.29 -32.98 55.72
C SER A 238 -97.00 -32.26 56.12
N LYS A 239 -96.79 -31.95 57.41
CA LYS A 239 -95.58 -31.29 57.90
C LYS A 239 -94.34 -32.17 57.73
N ASP A 240 -94.47 -33.48 57.94
CA ASP A 240 -93.40 -34.45 57.72
C ASP A 240 -93.06 -34.53 56.21
N LEU A 241 -94.06 -34.50 55.32
CA LEU A 241 -93.91 -34.49 53.87
C LEU A 241 -93.28 -33.19 53.33
N ASP A 242 -93.70 -32.03 53.84
CA ASP A 242 -93.12 -30.73 53.49
C ASP A 242 -91.65 -30.66 53.91
N SER A 243 -91.35 -31.15 55.12
CA SER A 243 -89.98 -31.23 55.66
C SER A 243 -89.09 -32.14 54.80
N ALA A 244 -89.53 -33.37 54.51
CA ALA A 244 -88.83 -34.29 53.61
C ALA A 244 -88.71 -33.75 52.17
N THR A 245 -89.65 -32.90 51.73
CA THR A 245 -89.59 -32.23 50.42
C THR A 245 -88.51 -31.16 50.38
N ILE A 246 -88.32 -30.41 51.47
CA ILE A 246 -87.23 -29.42 51.62
C ILE A 246 -85.86 -30.14 51.67
N GLU A 247 -85.75 -31.23 52.43
CA GLU A 247 -84.52 -32.06 52.47
C GLU A 247 -84.18 -32.66 51.10
N ARG A 248 -85.17 -33.18 50.36
CA ARG A 248 -84.96 -33.65 48.98
C ARG A 248 -84.46 -32.51 48.08
N GLN A 249 -85.02 -31.31 48.19
CA GLN A 249 -84.61 -30.17 47.37
C GLN A 249 -83.18 -29.69 47.68
N SER A 250 -82.74 -29.73 48.95
CA SER A 250 -81.37 -29.38 49.33
C SER A 250 -80.37 -30.43 48.84
N LEU A 251 -80.68 -31.73 49.00
CA LEU A 251 -79.87 -32.83 48.45
C LEU A 251 -79.80 -32.79 46.91
N GLU A 252 -80.88 -32.47 46.22
CA GLU A 252 -80.86 -32.26 44.76
C GLU A 252 -80.01 -31.05 44.35
N MET A 253 -79.93 -30.01 45.17
CA MET A 253 -79.04 -28.87 44.93
C MET A 253 -77.57 -29.25 45.17
N GLU A 254 -77.27 -30.04 46.20
CA GLU A 254 -75.94 -30.58 46.43
C GLU A 254 -75.51 -31.54 45.31
N ILE A 255 -76.39 -32.42 44.85
CA ILE A 255 -76.13 -33.32 43.71
C ILE A 255 -75.79 -32.52 42.45
N ARG A 256 -76.53 -31.45 42.14
CA ARG A 256 -76.21 -30.53 41.02
C ARG A 256 -74.83 -29.87 41.22
N ASN A 257 -74.56 -29.31 42.40
CA ASN A 257 -73.27 -28.70 42.71
C ASN A 257 -72.08 -29.69 42.62
N LEU A 258 -72.30 -30.96 42.97
CA LEU A 258 -71.30 -32.03 42.83
C LEU A 258 -71.12 -32.48 41.38
N GLN A 259 -72.21 -32.53 40.58
CA GLN A 259 -72.15 -32.77 39.14
C GLN A 259 -71.38 -31.65 38.42
N ASP A 260 -71.66 -30.38 38.73
CA ASP A 260 -70.95 -29.24 38.14
C ASP A 260 -69.45 -29.31 38.46
N LYS A 261 -69.08 -29.51 39.74
CA LYS A 261 -67.69 -29.74 40.18
C LYS A 261 -67.05 -30.91 39.45
N LEU A 262 -67.76 -32.02 39.25
CA LEU A 262 -67.26 -33.17 38.48
C LEU A 262 -66.99 -32.80 37.02
N THR A 263 -67.86 -32.00 36.36
CA THR A 263 -67.59 -31.57 34.97
C THR A 263 -66.42 -30.59 34.88
N VAL A 264 -66.17 -29.76 35.90
CA VAL A 264 -65.00 -28.88 35.97
C VAL A 264 -63.73 -29.72 36.15
N ASN A 265 -63.68 -30.57 37.17
CA ASN A 265 -62.56 -31.48 37.43
C ASN A 265 -62.25 -32.39 36.22
N GLN A 266 -63.26 -32.82 35.46
CA GLN A 266 -63.07 -33.59 34.23
C GLN A 266 -62.41 -32.75 33.12
N LYS A 267 -62.83 -31.49 32.92
CA LYS A 267 -62.20 -30.57 31.97
C LYS A 267 -60.74 -30.28 32.34
N ASP A 268 -60.47 -30.10 33.63
CA ASP A 268 -59.12 -29.81 34.16
C ASP A 268 -58.20 -31.05 34.11
N LEU A 269 -58.75 -32.24 34.29
CA LEU A 269 -58.07 -33.50 34.00
C LEU A 269 -57.75 -33.62 32.50
N ASP A 270 -58.66 -33.19 31.63
CA ASP A 270 -58.49 -33.27 30.17
C ASP A 270 -57.66 -32.12 29.57
N THR A 271 -57.45 -30.98 30.26
CA THR A 271 -56.34 -30.04 29.96
C THR A 271 -55.01 -30.64 30.39
N SER A 272 -54.90 -31.12 31.63
CA SER A 272 -53.67 -31.70 32.17
C SER A 272 -53.16 -32.89 31.35
N LYS A 273 -54.05 -33.77 30.85
CA LYS A 273 -53.68 -34.84 29.89
C LYS A 273 -53.08 -34.31 28.58
N ARG A 274 -53.61 -33.19 28.05
CA ARG A 274 -53.11 -32.57 26.80
C ARG A 274 -51.75 -31.90 27.02
N GLU A 275 -51.56 -31.26 28.16
CA GLU A 275 -50.28 -30.69 28.59
C GLU A 275 -49.23 -31.77 28.82
N LEU A 276 -49.57 -32.86 29.50
CA LEU A 276 -48.68 -34.01 29.67
C LEU A 276 -48.32 -34.65 28.32
N HIS A 277 -49.25 -34.71 27.37
CA HIS A 277 -48.97 -35.20 26.02
C HIS A 277 -48.05 -34.26 25.22
N SER A 278 -48.24 -32.93 25.30
CA SER A 278 -47.36 -31.97 24.62
C SER A 278 -45.96 -31.94 25.26
N LEU A 279 -45.87 -32.03 26.59
CA LEU A 279 -44.61 -32.15 27.33
C LEU A 279 -43.86 -33.46 26.99
N LYS A 280 -44.59 -34.57 26.81
CA LYS A 280 -44.00 -35.84 26.36
C LYS A 280 -43.50 -35.76 24.92
N LYS A 281 -44.18 -35.02 24.04
CA LYS A 281 -43.74 -34.76 22.67
C LYS A 281 -42.46 -33.91 22.63
N SER A 282 -42.42 -32.78 23.35
CA SER A 282 -41.22 -31.93 23.41
C SER A 282 -40.04 -32.62 24.11
N SER A 283 -40.29 -33.47 25.11
CA SER A 283 -39.27 -34.32 25.72
C SER A 283 -38.66 -35.31 24.72
N ALA A 284 -39.46 -35.93 23.85
CA ALA A 284 -38.96 -36.81 22.79
C ALA A 284 -38.20 -36.05 21.69
N GLU A 285 -38.62 -34.84 21.36
CA GLU A 285 -37.92 -33.96 20.40
C GLU A 285 -36.56 -33.49 20.94
N LEU A 286 -36.49 -33.15 22.23
CA LEU A 286 -35.25 -32.81 22.94
C LEU A 286 -34.30 -34.00 23.06
N ASP A 287 -34.79 -35.19 23.39
CA ASP A 287 -33.99 -36.43 23.42
C ASP A 287 -33.47 -36.80 22.01
N GLY A 288 -34.26 -36.57 20.96
CA GLY A 288 -33.81 -36.67 19.57
C GLY A 288 -32.67 -35.70 19.25
N SER A 289 -32.81 -34.43 19.64
CA SER A 289 -31.81 -33.37 19.43
C SER A 289 -30.53 -33.61 20.24
N LEU A 290 -30.66 -34.13 21.46
CA LEU A 290 -29.53 -34.56 22.29
C LEU A 290 -28.77 -35.71 21.63
N LYS A 291 -29.48 -36.66 21.01
CA LYS A 291 -28.88 -37.80 20.30
C LYS A 291 -28.16 -37.40 19.02
N SER A 292 -28.68 -36.44 18.25
CA SER A 292 -27.98 -35.90 17.07
C SER A 292 -26.74 -35.10 17.48
N SER A 293 -26.87 -34.15 18.42
CA SER A 293 -25.74 -33.38 18.94
C SER A 293 -24.65 -34.29 19.54
N ARG A 294 -25.02 -35.36 20.26
CA ARG A 294 -24.06 -36.36 20.76
C ARG A 294 -23.46 -37.23 19.64
N ALA A 295 -24.09 -37.37 18.48
CA ALA A 295 -23.50 -38.00 17.30
C ALA A 295 -22.51 -37.06 16.60
N GLU A 296 -22.89 -35.80 16.39
CA GLU A 296 -22.05 -34.72 15.84
C GLU A 296 -20.79 -34.49 16.68
N ALA A 297 -20.92 -34.44 18.02
CA ALA A 297 -19.77 -34.32 18.92
C ALA A 297 -18.82 -35.54 18.83
N ARG A 298 -19.35 -36.75 18.56
CA ARG A 298 -18.52 -37.95 18.34
C ARG A 298 -17.81 -37.91 17.00
N THR A 299 -18.48 -37.51 15.90
CA THR A 299 -17.82 -37.40 14.59
C THR A 299 -16.76 -36.29 14.60
N ALA A 300 -17.03 -35.15 15.25
CA ALA A 300 -16.06 -34.09 15.47
C ALA A 300 -14.84 -34.59 16.27
N TRP A 301 -15.05 -35.29 17.39
CA TRP A 301 -13.96 -35.86 18.20
C TRP A 301 -13.14 -36.88 17.41
N SER A 302 -13.77 -37.77 16.66
CA SER A 302 -13.08 -38.72 15.78
C SER A 302 -12.28 -38.01 14.66
N SER A 303 -12.79 -36.90 14.11
CA SER A 303 -12.05 -36.11 13.12
C SER A 303 -10.85 -35.37 13.72
N LEU A 304 -10.95 -34.94 14.98
CA LEU A 304 -9.84 -34.34 15.73
C LEU A 304 -8.73 -35.37 16.01
N GLU A 305 -9.09 -36.60 16.39
CA GLU A 305 -8.09 -37.65 16.63
C GLU A 305 -7.39 -38.06 15.32
N ALA A 306 -8.14 -38.26 14.24
CA ALA A 306 -7.57 -38.51 12.91
C ALA A 306 -6.71 -37.34 12.38
N PHE A 307 -6.98 -36.11 12.81
CA PHE A 307 -6.14 -34.93 12.50
C PHE A 307 -4.84 -34.92 13.33
N LYS A 308 -4.88 -35.32 14.60
CA LYS A 308 -3.66 -35.53 15.41
C LYS A 308 -2.80 -36.66 14.84
N GLU A 309 -3.40 -37.76 14.38
CA GLU A 309 -2.68 -38.83 13.67
C GLU A 309 -1.98 -38.32 12.41
N GLN A 310 -2.65 -37.49 11.60
CA GLN A 310 -2.04 -36.85 10.42
C GLN A 310 -0.87 -35.92 10.80
N ILE A 311 -1.02 -35.09 11.84
CA ILE A 311 0.08 -34.21 12.29
C ILE A 311 1.24 -35.04 12.87
N ALA A 312 0.97 -36.04 13.69
CA ALA A 312 2.01 -36.86 14.32
C ALA A 312 2.76 -37.72 13.28
N THR A 313 2.08 -38.25 12.26
CA THR A 313 2.74 -38.94 11.14
C THR A 313 3.56 -38.00 10.26
N LEU A 314 3.13 -36.74 10.05
CA LEU A 314 3.91 -35.72 9.33
C LEU A 314 5.12 -35.18 10.11
N LEU A 315 5.03 -35.09 11.44
CA LEU A 315 6.14 -34.66 12.32
C LEU A 315 7.11 -35.81 12.67
N SER A 316 6.67 -37.05 12.47
CA SER A 316 7.50 -38.24 12.53
C SER A 316 8.51 -38.24 11.39
N SER A 317 9.73 -38.66 11.70
CA SER A 317 10.82 -38.78 10.73
C SER A 317 11.62 -40.05 11.03
N GLY A 318 12.52 -40.46 10.14
CA GLY A 318 13.42 -41.60 10.39
C GLY A 318 14.34 -41.48 11.62
N SER A 319 14.32 -40.34 12.34
CA SER A 319 15.03 -40.12 13.60
C SER A 319 14.16 -40.16 14.86
N ALA A 320 12.84 -40.02 14.74
CA ALA A 320 11.90 -39.98 15.87
C ALA A 320 10.45 -40.19 15.39
N ILE A 321 9.73 -41.07 16.07
CA ILE A 321 8.29 -41.28 15.92
C ILE A 321 7.58 -40.38 16.94
N VAL A 322 6.46 -39.78 16.55
CA VAL A 322 5.63 -38.91 17.38
C VAL A 322 4.30 -39.61 17.65
N GLU A 323 3.91 -39.69 18.93
CA GLU A 323 2.58 -40.18 19.31
C GLU A 323 1.49 -39.17 18.89
N PRO A 324 0.27 -39.61 18.52
CA PRO A 324 -0.85 -38.74 18.12
C PRO A 324 -1.49 -37.97 19.29
N SER A 325 -0.69 -37.52 20.26
CA SER A 325 -1.11 -36.66 21.36
C SER A 325 -0.64 -35.21 21.13
N GLU A 326 -1.49 -34.25 21.49
CA GLU A 326 -1.20 -32.82 21.39
C GLU A 326 0.12 -32.45 22.08
N LYS A 327 0.40 -33.06 23.25
CA LYS A 327 1.64 -32.85 23.98
C LYS A 327 2.88 -33.29 23.18
N ALA A 328 2.88 -34.52 22.65
CA ALA A 328 4.02 -35.04 21.88
C ALA A 328 4.23 -34.25 20.57
N ILE A 329 3.15 -33.84 19.92
CA ILE A 329 3.15 -32.95 18.75
C ILE A 329 3.82 -31.61 19.09
N LEU A 330 3.43 -30.96 20.18
CA LEU A 330 4.01 -29.67 20.62
C LEU A 330 5.46 -29.80 21.07
N GLU A 331 5.83 -30.88 21.77
CA GLU A 331 7.20 -31.15 22.18
C GLU A 331 8.11 -31.40 20.97
N ARG A 332 7.63 -32.11 19.94
CA ARG A 332 8.36 -32.30 18.68
C ARG A 332 8.52 -31.00 17.88
N ILE A 333 7.48 -30.16 17.80
CA ILE A 333 7.58 -28.84 17.13
C ILE A 333 8.65 -27.98 17.81
N ARG A 334 8.68 -27.95 19.15
CA ARG A 334 9.73 -27.25 19.91
C ARG A 334 11.12 -27.80 19.63
N GLU A 335 11.28 -29.13 19.60
CA GLU A 335 12.56 -29.78 19.28
C GLU A 335 13.06 -29.43 17.87
N ILE A 336 12.16 -29.39 16.87
CA ILE A 336 12.47 -28.98 15.50
C ILE A 336 12.88 -27.50 15.47
N ASN A 337 12.14 -26.62 16.12
CA ASN A 337 12.44 -25.18 16.16
C ASN A 337 13.81 -24.91 16.81
N CYS A 338 14.12 -25.50 17.97
CA CYS A 338 15.42 -25.33 18.61
C CYS A 338 16.58 -25.88 17.77
N LYS A 339 16.36 -26.93 16.97
CA LYS A 339 17.34 -27.39 15.98
C LYS A 339 17.52 -26.38 14.84
N GLU A 340 16.45 -25.76 14.35
CA GLU A 340 16.54 -24.73 13.31
C GLU A 340 17.22 -23.45 13.83
N GLU A 341 16.90 -23.01 15.05
CA GLU A 341 17.60 -21.92 15.75
C GLU A 341 19.10 -22.21 15.88
N SER A 342 19.48 -23.44 16.27
CA SER A 342 20.89 -23.84 16.34
C SER A 342 21.59 -23.84 14.97
N LYS A 343 20.88 -24.22 13.90
CA LYS A 343 21.37 -24.12 12.52
C LYS A 343 21.51 -22.67 12.08
N GLN A 344 20.54 -21.81 12.37
CA GLN A 344 20.60 -20.38 12.03
C GLN A 344 21.76 -19.69 12.74
N ILE A 345 22.03 -20.03 14.00
CA ILE A 345 23.21 -19.55 14.73
C ILE A 345 24.51 -20.00 14.02
N MET A 346 24.62 -21.26 13.59
CA MET A 346 25.78 -21.73 12.82
C MET A 346 25.89 -21.08 11.43
N VAL A 347 24.77 -20.86 10.74
CA VAL A 347 24.74 -20.14 9.45
C VAL A 347 25.28 -18.73 9.65
N SER A 348 24.78 -17.97 10.63
CA SER A 348 25.28 -16.61 10.87
C SER A 348 26.70 -16.56 11.42
N GLN A 349 27.17 -17.60 12.12
CA GLN A 349 28.61 -17.75 12.40
C GLN A 349 29.42 -17.92 11.10
N LEU A 350 28.99 -18.78 10.17
CA LEU A 350 29.63 -18.97 8.86
C LEU A 350 29.55 -17.71 7.99
N GLU A 351 28.43 -16.98 7.99
CA GLU A 351 28.29 -15.68 7.30
C GLU A 351 29.32 -14.66 7.82
N THR A 352 29.51 -14.56 9.14
CA THR A 352 30.56 -13.67 9.69
C THR A 352 31.98 -14.14 9.39
N GLN A 353 32.22 -15.45 9.20
CA GLN A 353 33.52 -15.96 8.75
C GLN A 353 33.75 -15.65 7.26
N ILE A 354 32.75 -15.85 6.40
CA ILE A 354 32.78 -15.50 4.98
C ILE A 354 32.99 -14.00 4.81
N ALA A 355 32.31 -13.14 5.59
CA ALA A 355 32.51 -11.71 5.56
C ALA A 355 33.96 -11.30 5.91
N LYS A 356 34.53 -11.86 6.98
CA LYS A 356 35.94 -11.63 7.37
C LYS A 356 36.94 -12.11 6.31
N LEU A 357 36.70 -13.27 5.71
CA LEU A 357 37.54 -13.81 4.62
C LEU A 357 37.42 -12.96 3.34
N THR A 358 36.23 -12.45 3.04
CA THR A 358 35.99 -11.56 1.90
C THR A 358 36.68 -10.21 2.11
N GLU A 359 36.54 -9.60 3.29
CA GLU A 359 37.27 -8.37 3.65
C GLU A 359 38.81 -8.58 3.59
N ALA A 360 39.31 -9.72 4.06
CA ALA A 360 40.73 -10.06 3.96
C ALA A 360 41.18 -10.20 2.49
N LEU A 361 40.38 -10.86 1.64
CA LEU A 361 40.65 -11.04 0.21
C LEU A 361 40.58 -9.72 -0.56
N GLU A 362 39.62 -8.84 -0.27
CA GLU A 362 39.55 -7.49 -0.83
C GLU A 362 40.76 -6.66 -0.42
N ASN A 363 41.17 -6.73 0.86
CA ASN A 363 42.38 -6.07 1.34
C ASN A 363 43.64 -6.58 0.63
N GLN A 364 43.79 -7.89 0.47
CA GLN A 364 44.90 -8.51 -0.27
C GLN A 364 44.89 -8.11 -1.74
N THR A 365 43.72 -8.09 -2.39
CA THR A 365 43.54 -7.67 -3.79
C THR A 365 43.88 -6.19 -3.98
N ARG A 366 43.46 -5.34 -3.03
CA ARG A 366 43.79 -3.90 -2.98
C ARG A 366 45.29 -3.66 -2.77
N LEU A 367 45.97 -4.49 -1.99
CA LEU A 367 47.42 -4.45 -1.82
C LEU A 367 48.16 -4.93 -3.08
N TYR A 368 47.69 -6.02 -3.71
CA TYR A 368 48.21 -6.53 -4.97
C TYR A 368 48.09 -5.49 -6.10
N HIS A 369 46.94 -4.83 -6.23
CA HIS A 369 46.76 -3.77 -7.23
C HIS A 369 47.70 -2.58 -7.00
N LYS A 370 47.90 -2.16 -5.73
CA LYS A 370 48.88 -1.12 -5.36
C LYS A 370 50.33 -1.56 -5.63
N ALA A 371 50.66 -2.84 -5.49
CA ALA A 371 51.96 -3.38 -5.86
C ALA A 371 52.15 -3.39 -7.38
N LEU A 372 51.13 -3.81 -8.15
CA LEU A 372 51.14 -3.81 -9.61
C LEU A 372 51.26 -2.39 -10.19
N GLU A 373 50.57 -1.40 -9.60
CA GLU A 373 50.78 0.01 -9.94
C GLU A 373 52.22 0.48 -9.73
N ARG A 374 52.83 0.12 -8.59
CA ARG A 374 54.23 0.46 -8.29
C ARG A 374 55.17 -0.22 -9.28
N SER A 375 54.91 -1.48 -9.62
CA SER A 375 55.65 -2.22 -10.66
C SER A 375 55.58 -1.49 -11.99
N ARG A 376 54.37 -1.14 -12.47
CA ARG A 376 54.16 -0.39 -13.73
C ARG A 376 54.78 1.01 -13.73
N LYS A 377 54.88 1.65 -12.57
CA LYS A 377 55.57 2.94 -12.40
C LYS A 377 57.09 2.77 -12.49
N ALA A 378 57.65 1.75 -11.84
CA ALA A 378 59.07 1.41 -11.91
C ALA A 378 59.48 0.91 -13.31
N GLU A 379 58.63 0.12 -13.96
CA GLU A 379 58.74 -0.37 -15.34
C GLU A 379 58.85 0.81 -16.31
N LYS A 380 57.93 1.78 -16.25
CA LYS A 380 58.03 3.02 -17.05
C LYS A 380 59.27 3.86 -16.77
N CYS A 381 59.72 3.92 -15.52
CA CYS A 381 61.01 4.55 -15.22
C CYS A 381 62.16 3.77 -15.87
N SER A 382 62.14 2.44 -15.82
CA SER A 382 63.14 1.57 -16.45
C SER A 382 63.12 1.69 -17.98
N GLU A 383 61.96 1.78 -18.62
CA GLU A 383 61.82 2.09 -20.06
C GLU A 383 62.49 3.44 -20.36
N SER A 384 62.17 4.49 -19.61
CA SER A 384 62.76 5.82 -19.83
C SER A 384 64.27 5.88 -19.57
N PHE A 385 64.79 5.10 -18.62
CA PHE A 385 66.23 4.96 -18.41
C PHE A 385 66.88 4.11 -19.50
N GLN A 386 66.21 3.09 -20.03
CA GLN A 386 66.72 2.28 -21.13
C GLN A 386 66.78 3.09 -22.43
N ASP A 387 65.81 3.95 -22.71
CA ASP A 387 65.84 4.84 -23.88
C ASP A 387 66.87 5.96 -23.72
N GLN A 388 67.09 6.48 -22.50
CA GLN A 388 68.22 7.36 -22.21
C GLN A 388 69.57 6.66 -22.38
N LEU A 389 69.68 5.40 -21.96
CA LEU A 389 70.91 4.60 -22.15
C LEU A 389 71.18 4.34 -23.64
N LYS A 390 70.17 3.95 -24.44
CA LYS A 390 70.31 3.82 -25.89
C LYS A 390 70.78 5.12 -26.55
N HIS A 391 70.20 6.26 -26.17
CA HIS A 391 70.64 7.57 -26.69
C HIS A 391 72.10 7.85 -26.36
N LEU A 392 72.54 7.57 -25.12
CA LEU A 392 73.92 7.73 -24.69
C LEU A 392 74.86 6.72 -25.36
N GLU A 393 74.41 5.50 -25.64
CA GLU A 393 75.13 4.48 -26.42
C GLU A 393 75.27 4.89 -27.90
N GLU A 394 74.22 5.46 -28.50
CA GLU A 394 74.24 6.02 -29.86
C GLU A 394 75.13 7.27 -29.96
N GLU A 395 75.10 8.17 -28.97
CA GLU A 395 76.03 9.30 -28.85
C GLU A 395 77.47 8.85 -28.66
N LEU A 396 77.74 7.86 -27.80
CA LEU A 396 79.07 7.30 -27.59
C LEU A 396 79.60 6.62 -28.85
N LEU A 397 78.78 5.82 -29.53
CA LEU A 397 79.16 5.18 -30.79
C LEU A 397 79.38 6.20 -31.91
N THR A 398 78.62 7.29 -31.92
CA THR A 398 78.86 8.45 -32.81
C THR A 398 80.19 9.13 -32.49
N ILE A 399 80.52 9.32 -31.21
CA ILE A 399 81.81 9.87 -30.75
C ILE A 399 82.97 8.94 -31.15
N ASP A 400 82.82 7.62 -31.02
CA ASP A 400 83.84 6.65 -31.42
C ASP A 400 84.05 6.63 -32.95
N LEU A 401 82.96 6.68 -33.73
CA LEU A 401 83.05 6.86 -35.19
C LEU A 401 83.75 8.18 -35.58
N MET A 402 83.48 9.28 -34.86
CA MET A 402 84.18 10.55 -35.05
C MET A 402 85.66 10.48 -34.63
N GLN A 403 85.98 9.77 -33.55
CA GLN A 403 87.35 9.52 -33.12
C GLN A 403 88.12 8.67 -34.14
N ASP A 404 87.51 7.63 -34.70
CA ASP A 404 88.14 6.78 -35.72
C ASP A 404 88.31 7.53 -37.04
N GLY A 405 87.34 8.38 -37.42
CA GLY A 405 87.51 9.34 -38.51
C GLY A 405 88.69 10.29 -38.28
N LEU A 406 88.86 10.81 -37.06
CA LEU A 406 89.97 11.68 -36.68
C LEU A 406 91.32 10.93 -36.63
N LYS A 407 91.35 9.68 -36.15
CA LYS A 407 92.53 8.80 -36.17
C LYS A 407 92.95 8.52 -37.63
N LEU A 408 92.00 8.23 -38.51
CA LEU A 408 92.24 8.02 -39.94
C LEU A 408 92.78 9.30 -40.61
N GLU A 409 92.22 10.47 -40.30
CA GLU A 409 92.74 11.74 -40.83
C GLU A 409 94.14 12.05 -40.29
N LYS A 410 94.40 11.81 -39.01
CA LYS A 410 95.75 11.90 -38.42
C LYS A 410 96.74 10.96 -39.10
N GLN A 411 96.34 9.75 -39.48
CA GLN A 411 97.18 8.83 -40.27
C GLN A 411 97.47 9.35 -41.69
N LYS A 412 96.55 10.06 -42.34
CA LYS A 412 96.81 10.72 -43.63
C LYS A 412 97.82 11.88 -43.46
N TYR A 413 97.64 12.72 -42.44
CA TYR A 413 98.58 13.81 -42.12
C TYR A 413 99.97 13.30 -41.77
N LEU A 414 100.08 12.20 -41.01
CA LEU A 414 101.35 11.52 -40.71
C LEU A 414 102.04 11.08 -42.01
N LYS A 415 101.35 10.35 -42.89
CA LYS A 415 101.90 9.90 -44.19
C LYS A 415 102.28 11.05 -45.11
N PHE A 416 101.56 12.16 -45.07
CA PHE A 416 101.93 13.37 -45.81
C PHE A 416 103.22 14.00 -45.28
N LEU A 417 103.41 14.04 -43.95
CA LEU A 417 104.63 14.55 -43.33
C LEU A 417 105.83 13.60 -43.49
N GLU A 418 105.63 12.29 -43.49
CA GLU A 418 106.63 11.28 -43.89
C GLU A 418 107.13 11.54 -45.33
N GLN A 419 106.20 11.68 -46.29
CA GLN A 419 106.53 12.03 -47.67
C GLN A 419 107.25 13.39 -47.78
N LEU A 420 106.90 14.36 -46.95
CA LEU A 420 107.53 15.68 -46.96
C LEU A 420 108.96 15.62 -46.39
N ASN A 421 109.21 14.85 -45.33
CA ASN A 421 110.56 14.57 -44.83
C ASN A 421 111.43 13.89 -45.89
N GLU A 422 110.90 12.90 -46.61
CA GLU A 422 111.59 12.20 -47.70
C GLU A 422 112.02 13.17 -48.82
N LYS A 423 111.12 14.08 -49.24
CA LYS A 423 111.46 15.08 -50.28
C LYS A 423 112.42 16.16 -49.76
N MET A 424 112.40 16.47 -48.47
CA MET A 424 113.34 17.41 -47.83
C MET A 424 114.72 16.80 -47.49
N LYS A 425 114.84 15.46 -47.58
CA LYS A 425 115.98 14.64 -47.14
C LYS A 425 116.25 14.74 -45.64
N LEU A 426 115.19 14.62 -44.84
CA LEU A 426 115.22 14.69 -43.38
C LEU A 426 114.99 13.31 -42.72
N ASP A 427 115.02 12.23 -43.49
CA ASP A 427 114.61 10.87 -43.06
C ASP A 427 115.32 10.33 -41.82
N SER A 428 116.59 10.71 -41.59
CA SER A 428 117.31 10.34 -40.36
C SER A 428 116.83 11.13 -39.14
N LEU A 429 116.50 12.42 -39.30
CA LEU A 429 115.88 13.22 -38.24
C LEU A 429 114.44 12.74 -37.97
N ALA A 430 113.72 12.32 -39.01
CA ALA A 430 112.34 11.83 -38.93
C ALA A 430 112.16 10.67 -37.92
N ALA A 431 113.19 9.84 -37.76
CA ALA A 431 113.20 8.69 -36.86
C ALA A 431 113.68 9.01 -35.44
N GLU A 432 114.44 10.09 -35.25
CA GLU A 432 114.99 10.51 -33.94
C GLU A 432 114.09 11.53 -33.23
N PHE A 433 113.32 12.32 -33.97
CA PHE A 433 112.49 13.40 -33.44
C PHE A 433 110.99 13.11 -33.56
N GLY A 434 110.24 13.48 -32.51
CA GLY A 434 108.80 13.27 -32.44
C GLY A 434 108.00 14.13 -33.43
N PHE A 435 106.72 13.78 -33.62
CA PHE A 435 105.81 14.40 -34.61
C PHE A 435 105.83 15.94 -34.63
N GLU A 436 105.82 16.57 -33.46
CA GLU A 436 105.81 18.03 -33.32
C GLU A 436 107.15 18.64 -33.82
N MET A 437 108.27 18.09 -33.35
CA MET A 437 109.62 18.49 -33.79
C MET A 437 109.88 18.20 -35.28
N ASN A 438 109.20 17.21 -35.88
CA ASN A 438 109.29 16.97 -37.32
C ASN A 438 108.64 18.11 -38.13
N MET A 439 107.57 18.73 -37.63
CA MET A 439 107.02 19.93 -38.27
C MET A 439 108.00 21.11 -38.19
N ASP A 440 108.61 21.33 -37.03
CA ASP A 440 109.62 22.39 -36.84
C ASP A 440 110.89 22.15 -37.67
N ALA A 441 111.34 20.90 -37.80
CA ALA A 441 112.47 20.52 -38.65
C ALA A 441 112.18 20.76 -40.13
N ILE A 442 110.98 20.42 -40.61
CA ILE A 442 110.53 20.74 -41.97
C ILE A 442 110.45 22.25 -42.18
N LEU A 443 109.89 23.01 -41.22
CA LEU A 443 109.81 24.48 -41.29
C LEU A 443 111.20 25.13 -41.33
N ALA A 444 112.12 24.73 -40.45
CA ALA A 444 113.49 25.22 -40.44
C ALA A 444 114.24 24.88 -41.74
N ARG A 445 113.97 23.71 -42.33
CA ARG A 445 114.52 23.29 -43.63
C ARG A 445 113.94 24.08 -44.80
N VAL A 446 112.64 24.37 -44.79
CA VAL A 446 112.00 25.26 -45.76
C VAL A 446 112.54 26.69 -45.64
N GLU A 447 112.68 27.22 -44.42
CA GLU A 447 113.33 28.52 -44.19
C GLU A 447 114.77 28.55 -44.71
N GLN A 448 115.54 27.48 -44.51
CA GLN A 448 116.91 27.38 -45.03
C GLN A 448 116.93 27.42 -46.56
N LEU A 449 116.04 26.69 -47.23
CA LEU A 449 115.92 26.70 -48.69
C LEU A 449 115.46 28.07 -49.20
N VAL A 450 114.49 28.71 -48.55
CA VAL A 450 114.02 30.07 -48.88
C VAL A 450 115.11 31.13 -48.65
N LYS A 451 115.98 30.97 -47.64
CA LYS A 451 117.15 31.83 -47.42
C LYS A 451 118.17 31.65 -48.54
N LEU A 452 118.54 30.40 -48.87
CA LEU A 452 119.48 30.08 -49.97
C LEU A 452 118.98 30.59 -51.34
N GLU A 453 117.69 30.41 -51.65
CA GLU A 453 117.09 30.93 -52.88
C GLU A 453 116.94 32.46 -52.84
N GLY A 454 116.63 33.03 -51.67
CA GLY A 454 116.58 34.48 -51.43
C GLY A 454 117.94 35.15 -51.66
N ASP A 455 119.03 34.57 -51.14
CA ASP A 455 120.40 35.04 -51.34
C ASP A 455 120.79 34.94 -52.82
N ALA A 456 120.51 33.82 -53.49
CA ALA A 456 120.72 33.66 -54.92
C ALA A 456 119.90 34.66 -55.76
N VAL A 457 118.67 34.99 -55.34
CA VAL A 457 117.84 36.04 -55.95
C VAL A 457 118.40 37.44 -55.69
N VAL A 458 118.99 37.70 -54.52
CA VAL A 458 119.68 38.96 -54.21
C VAL A 458 120.96 39.10 -55.06
N GLU A 459 121.79 38.07 -55.18
CA GLU A 459 122.94 38.07 -56.09
C GLU A 459 122.50 38.35 -57.53
N ASN A 460 121.55 37.57 -58.07
CA ASN A 460 120.98 37.79 -59.39
C ASN A 460 120.41 39.20 -59.57
N LYS A 461 119.76 39.76 -58.54
CA LYS A 461 119.22 41.13 -58.53
C LYS A 461 120.34 42.18 -58.55
N THR A 462 121.45 41.99 -57.84
CA THR A 462 122.60 42.93 -57.90
C THR A 462 123.30 42.86 -59.26
N VAL A 463 123.51 41.66 -59.81
CA VAL A 463 124.04 41.43 -61.16
C VAL A 463 123.14 42.12 -62.19
N ALA A 464 121.84 41.84 -62.19
CA ALA A 464 120.85 42.45 -63.08
C ALA A 464 120.76 43.98 -62.92
N HIS A 465 120.93 44.52 -61.71
CA HIS A 465 120.94 45.98 -61.49
C HIS A 465 122.26 46.63 -61.97
N SER A 466 123.39 45.91 -61.92
CA SER A 466 124.64 46.35 -62.56
C SER A 466 124.51 46.38 -64.09
N LEU A 467 123.86 45.37 -64.66
CA LEU A 467 123.58 45.28 -66.10
C LEU A 467 122.59 46.35 -66.55
N ARG A 468 121.52 46.62 -65.78
CA ARG A 468 120.57 47.72 -66.05
C ARG A 468 121.25 49.09 -66.05
N ARG A 469 122.18 49.37 -65.14
CA ARG A 469 122.95 50.64 -65.14
C ARG A 469 123.88 50.75 -66.36
N LYS A 470 124.56 49.66 -66.74
CA LYS A 470 125.36 49.60 -67.98
C LYS A 470 124.48 49.80 -69.24
N LEU A 471 123.29 49.21 -69.27
CA LEU A 471 122.36 49.32 -70.40
C LEU A 471 121.74 50.72 -70.51
N LYS A 472 121.30 51.33 -69.41
CA LYS A 472 120.74 52.69 -69.40
C LYS A 472 121.76 53.73 -69.90
N THR A 473 122.99 53.70 -69.38
CA THR A 473 124.06 54.62 -69.78
C THR A 473 124.55 54.42 -71.22
N GLN A 474 124.33 53.26 -71.83
CA GLN A 474 124.51 53.06 -73.28
C GLN A 474 123.32 53.56 -74.09
N LYS A 475 122.08 53.38 -73.59
CA LYS A 475 120.86 53.83 -74.29
C LYS A 475 120.73 55.34 -74.34
N GLU A 476 121.06 56.06 -73.27
CA GLU A 476 121.07 57.54 -73.25
C GLU A 476 122.11 58.11 -74.25
N LYS A 477 123.26 57.44 -74.40
CA LYS A 477 124.27 57.77 -75.44
C LYS A 477 123.80 57.46 -76.86
N LEU A 478 122.93 56.47 -77.03
CA LEU A 478 122.32 56.15 -78.32
C LEU A 478 121.24 57.17 -78.67
N GLU A 479 120.31 57.47 -77.76
CA GLU A 479 119.22 58.43 -77.96
C GLU A 479 119.74 59.85 -78.23
N SER A 480 120.82 60.27 -77.53
CA SER A 480 121.51 61.53 -77.81
C SER A 480 122.08 61.59 -79.24
N LYS A 481 122.67 60.50 -79.73
CA LYS A 481 123.17 60.39 -81.11
C LYS A 481 122.03 60.29 -82.12
N GLU A 482 120.95 59.61 -81.79
CA GLU A 482 119.78 59.43 -82.66
C GLU A 482 119.03 60.75 -82.86
N LEU A 483 118.88 61.57 -81.81
CA LEU A 483 118.33 62.92 -81.90
C LEU A 483 119.22 63.82 -82.79
N HIS A 484 120.55 63.72 -82.66
CA HIS A 484 121.50 64.42 -83.52
C HIS A 484 121.41 63.96 -84.99
N VAL A 485 121.28 62.65 -85.23
CA VAL A 485 121.05 62.06 -86.56
C VAL A 485 119.71 62.50 -87.15
N ASN A 486 118.64 62.62 -86.36
CA ASN A 486 117.35 63.07 -86.85
C ASN A 486 117.34 64.56 -87.23
N LEU A 487 118.06 65.39 -86.47
CA LEU A 487 118.27 66.80 -86.82
C LEU A 487 119.07 66.94 -88.13
N LEU A 488 120.10 66.10 -88.31
CA LEU A 488 120.86 66.02 -89.57
C LEU A 488 119.99 65.51 -90.74
N ARG A 489 119.13 64.51 -90.52
CA ARG A 489 118.18 64.01 -91.54
C ARG A 489 117.22 65.11 -92.02
N GLN A 490 116.62 65.88 -91.11
CA GLN A 490 115.77 67.01 -91.47
C GLN A 490 116.53 68.09 -92.26
N LYS A 491 117.81 68.32 -91.94
CA LYS A 491 118.64 69.27 -92.70
C LYS A 491 119.03 68.73 -94.08
N VAL A 492 119.25 67.43 -94.22
CA VAL A 492 119.47 66.77 -95.51
C VAL A 492 118.22 66.86 -96.39
N THR A 493 117.02 66.57 -95.88
CA THR A 493 115.80 66.67 -96.69
C THR A 493 115.55 68.08 -97.23
N GLN A 494 115.77 69.14 -96.44
CA GLN A 494 115.72 70.53 -96.94
C GLN A 494 116.72 70.79 -98.09
N LEU A 495 117.94 70.27 -97.98
CA LEU A 495 118.98 70.43 -99.01
C LEU A 495 118.68 69.58 -100.26
N GLU A 496 117.98 68.46 -100.11
CA GLU A 496 117.52 67.62 -101.22
C GLU A 496 116.33 68.25 -101.95
N GLU A 497 115.41 68.93 -101.25
CA GLU A 497 114.35 69.74 -101.84
C GLU A 497 114.93 70.93 -102.64
N GLU A 498 115.86 71.71 -102.07
CA GLU A 498 116.59 72.75 -102.81
C GLU A 498 117.30 72.20 -104.06
N LYS A 499 117.91 71.01 -103.95
CA LYS A 499 118.59 70.33 -105.05
C LYS A 499 117.61 69.92 -106.15
N GLN A 500 116.43 69.39 -105.81
CA GLN A 500 115.43 69.01 -106.81
C GLN A 500 114.95 70.23 -107.61
N ILE A 501 114.70 71.36 -106.96
CA ILE A 501 114.34 72.63 -107.62
C ILE A 501 115.44 73.07 -108.59
N ARG A 502 116.72 73.04 -108.18
CA ARG A 502 117.87 73.34 -109.07
C ARG A 502 118.03 72.32 -110.22
N THR A 503 117.57 71.08 -110.02
CA THR A 503 117.66 70.02 -111.04
C THR A 503 116.59 70.21 -112.12
N ALA A 504 115.36 70.62 -111.75
CA ALA A 504 114.31 70.95 -112.72
C ALA A 504 114.73 72.09 -113.67
N LEU A 505 115.31 73.16 -113.12
CA LEU A 505 115.86 74.29 -113.89
C LEU A 505 117.06 73.92 -114.78
N ALA A 506 117.69 72.76 -114.57
CA ALA A 506 118.71 72.23 -115.47
C ALA A 506 118.10 71.48 -116.66
N VAL A 507 116.97 70.79 -116.46
CA VAL A 507 116.27 70.03 -117.53
C VAL A 507 115.72 70.97 -118.60
N GLU A 508 115.05 72.07 -118.23
CA GLU A 508 114.58 73.08 -119.21
C GLU A 508 115.73 73.62 -120.09
N ARG A 509 116.91 73.81 -119.50
CA ARG A 509 118.11 74.28 -120.20
C ARG A 509 118.64 73.23 -121.20
N ASP A 510 118.53 71.94 -120.87
CA ASP A 510 118.94 70.87 -121.78
C ASP A 510 117.92 70.55 -122.88
N GLU A 511 116.62 70.80 -122.65
CA GLU A 511 115.62 70.77 -123.73
C GLU A 511 115.87 71.87 -124.77
N ALA A 512 116.23 73.07 -124.33
CA ALA A 512 116.68 74.15 -125.22
C ALA A 512 117.95 73.76 -126.01
N ASN A 513 118.93 73.11 -125.36
CA ASN A 513 120.12 72.57 -126.04
C ASN A 513 119.76 71.47 -127.07
N LEU A 514 118.73 70.65 -126.81
CA LEU A 514 118.30 69.58 -127.71
C LEU A 514 117.73 70.12 -129.03
N ALA A 515 116.99 71.23 -128.98
CA ALA A 515 116.48 71.92 -130.17
C ALA A 515 117.63 72.37 -131.10
N VAL A 516 118.69 72.95 -130.53
CA VAL A 516 119.90 73.38 -131.28
C VAL A 516 120.61 72.21 -131.96
N ARG A 517 120.65 71.03 -131.33
CA ARG A 517 121.22 69.80 -131.92
C ARG A 517 120.36 69.25 -133.06
N ASN A 518 119.04 69.38 -132.99
CA ASN A 518 118.14 68.93 -134.05
C ASN A 518 118.26 69.80 -135.32
N LEU A 519 118.47 71.11 -135.17
CA LEU A 519 118.81 72.00 -136.28
C LEU A 519 120.14 71.60 -136.96
N HIS A 520 121.17 71.24 -136.20
CA HIS A 520 122.44 70.72 -136.76
C HIS A 520 122.26 69.42 -137.57
N LYS A 521 121.45 68.48 -137.08
CA LYS A 521 121.15 67.23 -137.82
C LYS A 521 120.38 67.46 -139.12
N MET A 522 119.68 68.57 -139.26
CA MET A 522 119.03 68.97 -140.51
C MET A 522 120.07 69.37 -141.57
N ILE A 523 121.14 70.06 -141.15
CA ILE A 523 122.26 70.46 -142.01
C ILE A 523 123.03 69.22 -142.49
N GLU A 524 123.39 68.28 -141.60
CA GLU A 524 124.07 67.03 -142.00
C GLU A 524 123.30 66.22 -143.06
N ARG A 525 121.97 66.23 -143.02
CA ARG A 525 121.12 65.51 -143.99
C ARG A 525 121.15 66.16 -145.37
N LEU A 526 121.15 67.48 -145.44
CA LEU A 526 121.33 68.22 -146.69
C LEU A 526 122.73 67.99 -147.26
N GLN A 527 123.76 67.89 -146.40
CA GLN A 527 125.11 67.47 -146.79
C GLN A 527 125.10 66.10 -147.49
N LYS A 528 124.49 65.07 -146.86
CA LYS A 528 124.47 63.69 -147.40
C LYS A 528 123.67 63.54 -148.70
N GLN A 529 122.67 64.38 -148.93
CA GLN A 529 121.95 64.41 -150.21
C GLN A 529 122.85 64.86 -151.38
N LEU A 530 123.91 65.62 -151.11
CA LEU A 530 124.88 66.06 -152.11
C LEU A 530 125.82 64.93 -152.57
N ASP A 531 126.20 64.03 -151.68
CA ASP A 531 127.20 62.99 -151.96
C ASP A 531 126.62 61.76 -152.66
N VAL A 532 125.38 61.36 -152.34
CA VAL A 532 124.67 60.28 -153.06
C VAL A 532 124.45 60.65 -154.55
N ALA A 533 124.30 61.95 -154.85
CA ALA A 533 124.23 62.48 -156.21
C ALA A 533 125.56 62.39 -157.00
N ARG A 534 126.68 62.07 -156.32
CA ARG A 534 127.99 61.81 -156.93
C ARG A 534 128.21 60.31 -157.17
N GLU A 535 127.95 59.46 -156.17
CA GLU A 535 128.17 58.00 -156.25
C GLU A 535 127.30 57.33 -157.35
N THR A 536 126.05 57.76 -157.49
CA THR A 536 125.14 57.28 -158.54
C THR A 536 125.62 57.62 -159.95
N ASN A 537 126.34 58.73 -160.12
CA ASN A 537 126.96 59.14 -161.39
C ASN A 537 128.15 58.22 -161.77
N THR A 538 128.82 57.62 -160.77
CA THR A 538 129.88 56.63 -161.01
C THR A 538 129.37 55.22 -161.29
N ASP A 539 128.33 54.74 -160.59
CA ASP A 539 127.81 53.37 -160.80
C ASP A 539 127.13 53.20 -162.18
N LEU A 540 126.54 54.26 -162.73
CA LEU A 540 126.03 54.32 -164.11
C LEU A 540 127.08 54.06 -165.21
N LYS A 541 128.39 54.12 -164.88
CA LYS A 541 129.47 53.75 -165.81
C LYS A 541 129.92 52.30 -165.69
N ALA A 542 129.71 51.66 -164.53
CA ALA A 542 130.24 50.32 -164.25
C ALA A 542 129.37 49.20 -164.86
N LYS A 543 128.03 49.32 -164.79
CA LYS A 543 127.11 48.26 -165.25
C LYS A 543 126.90 48.23 -166.77
N LEU A 544 127.62 49.07 -167.52
CA LEU A 544 127.53 49.20 -168.98
C LEU A 544 128.57 48.32 -169.72
N SER A 545 129.41 47.55 -169.00
CA SER A 545 130.58 46.87 -169.58
C SER A 545 130.63 45.33 -169.46
N GLU A 546 129.65 44.65 -168.86
CA GLU A 546 129.68 43.18 -168.67
C GLU A 546 128.51 42.43 -169.33
N THR A 547 127.88 43.04 -170.33
CA THR A 547 127.27 42.26 -171.42
C THR A 547 128.39 41.66 -172.28
N ASN A 548 128.62 40.33 -172.21
CA ASN A 548 128.80 39.43 -173.37
C ASN A 548 129.23 37.99 -172.97
N GLU A 549 129.04 37.07 -173.90
CA GLU A 549 129.54 35.67 -173.94
C GLU A 549 129.05 34.66 -172.87
N LEU A 550 128.02 33.89 -173.25
CA LEU A 550 127.51 32.70 -172.57
C LEU A 550 128.31 31.42 -172.92
N LYS A 551 128.25 30.41 -172.02
CA LYS A 551 128.52 28.96 -172.25
C LYS A 551 130.00 28.60 -172.52
N VAL A 552 130.55 27.42 -172.19
CA VAL A 552 130.06 26.12 -171.66
C VAL A 552 131.15 25.53 -170.73
N LYS A 553 130.90 24.37 -170.11
CA LYS A 553 131.90 23.32 -169.73
C LYS A 553 132.81 23.62 -168.51
N LYS A 554 133.48 22.54 -168.06
CA LYS A 554 134.71 22.42 -167.24
C LYS A 554 134.78 23.28 -165.95
N LYS A 555 134.81 22.66 -164.77
CA LYS A 555 136.01 22.08 -164.11
C LYS A 555 137.18 23.07 -163.92
N ASN A 556 137.64 23.12 -162.66
CA ASN A 556 138.97 23.49 -162.16
C ASN A 556 139.37 24.98 -162.00
N LYS A 557 139.41 25.37 -160.71
CA LYS A 557 140.57 25.98 -159.99
C LYS A 557 140.99 27.44 -160.27
N HIS A 558 141.70 27.98 -159.26
CA HIS A 558 142.38 29.28 -159.14
C HIS A 558 141.43 30.49 -159.04
N PHE A 559 141.52 31.37 -158.01
CA PHE A 559 142.62 32.28 -157.60
C PHE A 559 143.06 33.21 -158.75
N PRO A 560 143.15 34.53 -158.53
CA PRO A 560 144.01 35.08 -157.46
C PRO A 560 143.36 36.22 -156.62
N SER A 561 143.79 36.41 -155.36
CA SER A 561 144.63 37.52 -154.84
C SER A 561 143.90 38.88 -154.62
N CYS A 562 143.77 39.40 -153.39
CA CYS A 562 144.77 40.12 -152.54
C CYS A 562 144.41 41.63 -152.48
N ILE A 563 144.84 42.47 -151.53
CA ILE A 563 145.85 42.42 -150.44
C ILE A 563 145.28 43.28 -149.25
N LEU A 564 145.76 43.41 -148.00
CA LEU A 564 147.10 43.36 -147.37
C LEU A 564 147.08 42.59 -146.01
N ASN A 565 147.50 43.24 -144.91
CA ASN A 565 147.67 42.83 -143.51
C ASN A 565 147.54 44.14 -142.65
N LEU A 566 147.61 44.23 -141.31
CA LEU A 566 147.98 43.34 -140.20
C LEU A 566 146.85 43.38 -139.12
N GLY A 567 146.81 42.56 -138.05
CA GLY A 567 147.71 41.47 -137.63
C GLY A 567 148.42 41.73 -136.28
N CYS A 568 147.78 41.39 -135.14
CA CYS A 568 148.40 41.27 -133.80
C CYS A 568 147.51 40.43 -132.82
N ILE A 569 147.99 40.07 -131.60
CA ILE A 569 147.64 38.79 -130.88
C ILE A 569 147.48 38.92 -129.32
N LEU A 570 146.51 38.23 -128.64
CA LEU A 570 146.52 37.58 -127.25
C LEU A 570 145.10 37.22 -126.59
N ILE A 571 144.97 36.80 -125.28
CA ILE A 571 143.96 35.82 -124.67
C ILE A 571 143.44 36.11 -123.16
N GLN A 572 142.15 35.80 -122.67
CA GLN A 572 141.58 35.39 -121.26
C GLN A 572 140.23 36.02 -120.52
N ILE A 573 139.30 35.24 -119.78
CA ILE A 573 138.42 35.34 -118.43
C ILE A 573 136.98 36.12 -118.08
N LYS A 574 136.18 35.94 -116.90
CA LYS A 574 134.67 36.32 -116.53
C LYS A 574 134.04 36.31 -114.98
N VAL A 575 132.80 36.86 -114.53
CA VAL A 575 132.18 37.02 -113.06
C VAL A 575 130.56 37.05 -112.65
N ARG A 576 130.01 37.49 -111.41
CA ARG A 576 128.57 37.48 -110.67
C ARG A 576 128.21 38.65 -109.57
N PRO A 577 127.17 38.89 -108.57
CA PRO A 577 125.91 38.31 -107.81
C PRO A 577 124.61 39.25 -107.29
N ARG A 578 123.79 39.08 -106.12
CA ARG A 578 122.40 39.75 -105.68
C ARG A 578 121.68 39.60 -104.19
N ASN A 579 120.70 40.47 -103.59
CA ASN A 579 119.44 40.24 -102.62
C ASN A 579 118.86 41.25 -101.42
N VAL A 580 117.56 41.19 -100.82
CA VAL A 580 116.92 41.52 -99.38
C VAL A 580 115.68 42.57 -98.98
N PRO A 581 114.65 42.37 -98.00
CA PRO A 581 113.48 43.30 -97.42
C PRO A 581 112.78 43.20 -95.90
N ASN A 582 111.77 44.05 -95.35
CA ASN A 582 110.77 43.97 -94.09
C ASN A 582 109.87 45.29 -93.61
N PHE A 583 109.06 45.62 -92.48
CA PHE A 583 107.76 45.28 -91.60
C PHE A 583 107.26 46.48 -90.54
N HIS A 584 106.25 46.74 -89.56
CA HIS A 584 104.85 46.44 -88.85
C HIS A 584 104.33 47.61 -87.77
N LEU A 585 103.30 47.85 -86.81
CA LEU A 585 101.95 47.48 -86.03
C LEU A 585 101.29 48.71 -85.11
N SER A 586 100.28 48.93 -84.10
CA SER A 586 99.18 48.38 -83.10
C SER A 586 98.18 49.44 -82.25
N SER A 587 97.15 49.14 -81.30
CA SER A 587 96.18 50.10 -80.45
C SER A 587 95.20 49.65 -79.18
N ASN A 588 94.34 50.48 -78.40
CA ASN A 588 93.38 50.26 -77.13
C ASN A 588 92.34 51.45 -76.60
N PHE A 589 91.39 51.65 -75.55
CA PHE A 589 90.41 51.08 -74.42
C PHE A 589 89.29 52.17 -73.80
N PHE A 590 88.35 52.31 -72.74
CA PHE A 590 87.60 51.81 -71.41
C PHE A 590 86.30 52.74 -70.93
N LEU A 591 85.39 52.89 -69.83
CA LEU A 591 84.66 52.38 -68.50
C LEU A 591 83.51 53.39 -67.85
N SER A 592 82.62 53.44 -66.73
CA SER A 592 81.74 52.65 -65.68
C SER A 592 80.84 53.44 -64.52
N ALA A 593 79.69 52.96 -63.81
CA ALA A 593 79.10 53.39 -62.39
C ALA A 593 77.50 53.57 -61.92
N VAL A 594 76.99 53.48 -60.58
CA VAL A 594 75.72 54.12 -59.87
C VAL A 594 74.83 53.46 -58.62
N VAL A 595 73.69 54.03 -57.98
CA VAL A 595 72.97 53.64 -56.60
C VAL A 595 71.39 53.91 -56.18
N SER A 596 70.72 53.06 -55.29
CA SER A 596 69.61 53.23 -54.19
C SER A 596 68.00 52.97 -54.15
N THR A 597 67.51 52.10 -53.19
CA THR A 597 66.28 52.00 -52.23
C THR A 597 64.72 52.13 -52.47
N ARG A 598 63.86 51.30 -51.74
CA ARG A 598 62.77 51.66 -50.71
C ARG A 598 61.27 51.11 -50.74
N LYS A 599 60.93 50.12 -49.86
CA LYS A 599 59.74 49.89 -48.93
C LYS A 599 58.21 49.93 -49.33
N CYS A 600 57.52 48.75 -49.30
CA CYS A 600 56.16 48.43 -48.74
C CYS A 600 55.89 46.89 -48.82
N ARG A 601 54.94 46.14 -48.18
CA ARG A 601 53.70 46.28 -47.32
C ARG A 601 52.33 46.53 -48.00
N MET A 602 51.16 45.93 -47.62
CA MET A 602 50.76 44.69 -46.87
C MET A 602 49.20 44.55 -46.80
N GLU A 603 48.57 43.35 -46.93
CA GLU A 603 47.13 43.09 -46.63
C GLU A 603 46.80 41.59 -46.33
N ARG A 604 45.60 41.33 -45.76
CA ARG A 604 44.79 40.08 -45.66
C ARG A 604 44.97 39.11 -44.48
N SER A 605 43.87 38.99 -43.72
CA SER A 605 43.62 38.00 -42.67
C SER A 605 42.14 37.59 -42.64
N SER A 606 41.82 36.36 -43.02
CA SER A 606 40.51 35.74 -42.76
C SER A 606 40.60 34.22 -42.92
N GLY A 607 40.31 33.44 -41.88
CA GLY A 607 40.50 31.98 -41.94
C GLY A 607 40.49 31.21 -40.62
N LYS A 608 39.66 31.58 -39.63
CA LYS A 608 39.56 30.83 -38.35
C LYS A 608 38.19 30.87 -37.66
N GLN A 609 37.12 31.15 -38.41
CA GLN A 609 35.72 31.25 -37.91
C GLN A 609 34.87 29.98 -38.19
N TRP A 610 35.50 28.83 -38.46
CA TRP A 610 34.82 27.64 -39.01
C TRP A 610 34.67 26.44 -38.06
N SER A 611 35.14 26.52 -36.81
CA SER A 611 35.08 25.41 -35.84
C SER A 611 33.91 25.49 -34.85
N ARG A 612 33.56 26.69 -34.36
CA ARG A 612 32.49 26.87 -33.34
C ARG A 612 31.10 26.55 -33.91
N THR A 613 30.84 26.96 -35.16
CA THR A 613 29.56 26.78 -35.86
C THR A 613 29.16 25.30 -36.01
N ARG A 614 30.14 24.40 -36.17
CA ARG A 614 29.90 22.97 -36.40
C ARG A 614 29.48 22.21 -35.12
N ILE A 615 29.87 22.70 -33.95
CA ILE A 615 29.51 22.08 -32.66
C ILE A 615 28.06 22.44 -32.28
N LEU A 616 27.68 23.71 -32.46
CA LEU A 616 26.32 24.19 -32.19
C LEU A 616 25.28 23.52 -33.10
N ALA A 617 25.60 23.31 -34.38
CA ALA A 617 24.73 22.59 -35.31
C ALA A 617 24.45 21.15 -34.86
N TYR A 618 25.48 20.42 -34.39
CA TYR A 618 25.34 19.04 -33.92
C TYR A 618 24.52 18.95 -32.61
N PHE A 619 24.71 19.89 -31.67
CA PHE A 619 23.91 19.94 -30.45
C PHE A 619 22.42 20.18 -30.75
N ARG A 620 22.11 21.12 -31.65
CA ARG A 620 20.75 21.42 -32.10
C ARG A 620 20.08 20.19 -32.75
N GLU A 621 20.80 19.45 -33.59
CA GLU A 621 20.32 18.20 -34.21
C GLU A 621 19.95 17.13 -33.16
N VAL A 622 20.78 16.95 -32.13
CA VAL A 622 20.53 15.98 -31.05
C VAL A 622 19.32 16.37 -30.20
N VAL A 623 19.19 17.64 -29.81
CA VAL A 623 18.06 18.10 -28.97
C VAL A 623 16.73 17.99 -29.74
N SER A 624 16.66 18.40 -31.02
CA SER A 624 15.45 18.20 -31.83
C SER A 624 15.06 16.73 -31.94
N ARG A 625 16.04 15.81 -32.04
CA ARG A 625 15.83 14.37 -32.08
C ARG A 625 15.25 13.80 -30.77
N MET A 626 15.64 14.36 -29.62
CA MET A 626 15.11 13.95 -28.30
C MET A 626 13.73 14.52 -28.00
N LEU A 627 13.35 15.66 -28.59
CA LEU A 627 12.02 16.27 -28.47
C LEU A 627 10.99 15.72 -29.48
N GLY A 628 11.34 14.70 -30.27
CA GLY A 628 10.45 14.09 -31.26
C GLY A 628 10.17 14.95 -32.50
N LEU A 629 10.86 16.07 -32.67
CA LEU A 629 10.65 17.01 -33.78
C LEU A 629 11.25 16.45 -35.08
N ASN A 630 10.47 16.48 -36.16
CA ASN A 630 10.84 15.80 -37.41
C ASN A 630 11.95 16.55 -38.17
N ILE A 631 13.15 15.96 -38.20
CA ILE A 631 14.37 16.56 -38.76
C ILE A 631 14.36 16.61 -40.31
N ALA A 632 13.36 16.02 -40.98
CA ALA A 632 13.25 16.02 -42.44
C ALA A 632 12.83 17.38 -43.04
N SER A 633 12.32 18.34 -42.25
CA SER A 633 12.04 19.70 -42.71
C SER A 633 13.22 20.64 -42.48
N LEU A 634 13.61 21.38 -43.52
CA LEU A 634 14.63 22.43 -43.37
C LEU A 634 14.08 23.60 -42.52
N ALA A 635 14.90 24.03 -41.56
CA ALA A 635 14.73 25.24 -40.74
C ALA A 635 13.57 25.27 -39.71
N LEU A 636 13.59 24.36 -38.72
CA LEU A 636 12.97 24.65 -37.41
C LEU A 636 13.60 25.92 -36.77
N PRO A 637 12.81 26.91 -36.33
CA PRO A 637 13.30 28.03 -35.53
C PRO A 637 13.76 27.62 -34.13
N ASP A 638 14.80 28.27 -33.60
CA ASP A 638 15.37 27.91 -32.30
C ASP A 638 14.42 28.21 -31.12
N TYR A 639 13.41 29.08 -31.29
CA TYR A 639 12.40 29.34 -30.24
C TYR A 639 11.47 28.14 -30.02
N GLU A 640 11.18 27.32 -31.04
CA GLU A 640 10.26 26.17 -30.91
C GLU A 640 10.86 25.08 -30.03
N ILE A 641 12.18 24.88 -30.15
CA ILE A 641 12.96 23.99 -29.30
C ILE A 641 12.91 24.46 -27.83
N ILE A 642 12.96 25.78 -27.60
CA ILE A 642 12.87 26.38 -26.26
C ILE A 642 11.46 26.23 -25.70
N THR A 643 10.41 26.53 -26.48
CA THR A 643 9.01 26.40 -26.04
C THR A 643 8.66 24.96 -25.66
N CYS A 644 9.05 23.96 -26.45
CA CYS A 644 8.81 22.56 -26.09
C CYS A 644 9.56 22.12 -24.81
N LEU A 645 10.72 22.72 -24.51
CA LEU A 645 11.44 22.48 -23.26
C LEU A 645 10.76 23.17 -22.06
N ASP A 646 10.28 24.40 -22.23
CA ASP A 646 9.49 25.10 -21.21
C ASP A 646 8.18 24.36 -20.91
N GLU A 647 7.44 23.88 -21.92
CA GLU A 647 6.22 23.08 -21.73
C GLU A 647 6.52 21.78 -20.96
N LEU A 648 7.60 21.07 -21.30
CA LEU A 648 8.05 19.88 -20.57
C LEU A 648 8.40 20.20 -19.11
N ILE A 649 9.04 21.33 -18.83
CA ILE A 649 9.40 21.75 -17.47
C ILE A 649 8.14 22.15 -16.67
N HIS A 650 7.20 22.89 -17.28
CA HIS A 650 5.94 23.27 -16.64
C HIS A 650 4.99 22.08 -16.40
N SER A 651 5.09 21.01 -17.21
CA SER A 651 4.30 19.78 -17.04
C SER A 651 4.60 19.03 -15.73
N TYR A 652 5.71 19.35 -15.05
CA TYR A 652 6.22 18.56 -13.92
C TYR A 652 5.45 18.74 -12.59
N GLN A 653 4.48 19.66 -12.49
CA GLN A 653 3.93 20.07 -11.18
C GLN A 653 2.43 19.85 -10.94
N HIS A 654 1.61 19.53 -11.95
CA HIS A 654 0.15 19.50 -11.78
C HIS A 654 -0.58 18.28 -12.41
N HIS A 655 -0.88 17.31 -11.53
CA HIS A 655 -1.98 16.33 -11.56
C HIS A 655 -1.83 14.92 -12.20
N CYS A 656 -2.05 13.93 -11.31
CA CYS A 656 -2.85 12.71 -11.46
C CYS A 656 -2.28 11.40 -12.09
N PHE A 657 -2.16 10.39 -11.21
CA PHE A 657 -2.54 8.97 -11.36
C PHE A 657 -2.99 8.45 -9.97
N PRO A 658 -3.70 7.30 -9.80
CA PRO A 658 -4.16 6.37 -10.82
C PRO A 658 -5.67 5.99 -10.78
N CYS A 659 -6.05 5.16 -11.76
CA CYS A 659 -7.33 4.50 -11.99
C CYS A 659 -7.75 3.45 -10.92
N VAL A 660 -9.06 3.23 -10.77
CA VAL A 660 -9.69 1.95 -10.36
C VAL A 660 -10.90 1.65 -11.27
N CYS A 661 -11.24 0.38 -11.50
CA CYS A 661 -12.33 -0.06 -12.38
C CYS A 661 -13.46 -0.82 -11.63
N LEU A 662 -14.54 -1.14 -12.35
CA LEU A 662 -15.55 -2.19 -12.08
C LEU A 662 -16.50 -2.00 -10.87
N LYS A 663 -17.77 -1.61 -11.11
CA LYS A 663 -18.94 -2.52 -11.23
C LYS A 663 -20.33 -1.84 -11.19
N ASP A 664 -21.31 -2.59 -11.72
CA ASP A 664 -22.75 -2.64 -11.42
C ASP A 664 -23.59 -1.34 -11.37
N VAL A 665 -24.50 -1.22 -12.36
CA VAL A 665 -25.58 -0.21 -12.40
C VAL A 665 -26.93 -0.92 -12.41
N ALA A 666 -27.70 -0.81 -11.32
CA ALA A 666 -29.11 -1.17 -11.28
C ALA A 666 -29.86 -0.42 -10.16
N ARG A 667 -31.03 0.13 -10.51
CA ARG A 667 -32.05 0.76 -9.63
C ARG A 667 -31.64 2.00 -8.81
N ALA A 668 -32.29 3.10 -9.14
CA ALA A 668 -32.94 3.99 -8.18
C ALA A 668 -34.48 3.88 -8.38
N PRO A 669 -35.34 4.50 -7.56
CA PRO A 669 -35.13 5.03 -6.20
C PRO A 669 -36.08 4.34 -5.17
N GLU A 670 -36.02 4.71 -3.89
CA GLU A 670 -37.20 5.28 -3.18
C GLU A 670 -36.88 5.88 -1.79
N GLU A 671 -37.51 7.03 -1.60
CA GLU A 671 -37.70 7.98 -0.49
C GLU A 671 -37.18 7.72 0.95
N GLN A 672 -36.58 8.78 1.52
CA GLN A 672 -36.51 9.00 2.97
C GLN A 672 -37.60 9.98 3.44
N GLN A 673 -38.35 9.55 4.46
CA GLN A 673 -38.82 10.34 5.60
C GLN A 673 -39.23 11.82 5.38
N ARG A 674 -40.53 12.10 5.48
CA ARG A 674 -41.03 13.29 6.19
C ARG A 674 -42.13 12.95 7.19
N ASN A 675 -41.96 13.42 8.42
CA ASN A 675 -43.03 13.55 9.39
C ASN A 675 -43.84 14.82 9.11
N VAL A 676 -45.07 14.89 9.65
CA VAL A 676 -45.68 16.00 10.43
C VAL A 676 -47.18 16.19 10.13
N GLN A 677 -47.99 15.71 11.10
CA GLN A 677 -49.23 16.29 11.65
C GLN A 677 -50.59 16.28 10.91
N LEU A 678 -51.55 15.73 11.69
CA LEU A 678 -52.88 16.26 12.06
C LEU A 678 -54.10 16.01 11.16
N LEU A 679 -55.22 15.84 11.89
CA LEU A 679 -56.57 15.45 11.46
C LEU A 679 -56.61 13.99 10.93
N HIS A 680 -57.39 13.08 11.50
CA HIS A 680 -58.60 13.26 12.32
C HIS A 680 -58.62 12.43 13.62
#